data_AF-A0A9E1YKZ3-F1
#
_entry.id   AF-A0A9E1YKZ3-F1
#
_cell.length_a   1.000
_cell.length_b   1.000
_cell.length_c   1.000
_cell.angle_alpha   90.00
_cell.angle_beta   90.00
_cell.angle_gamma   90.00
#
_symmetry.space_group_name_H-M   'P 1'
#
loop_
_entity.id
_entity.type
_entity.pdbx_description
1 polymer ?
#
loop_
_entity_poly.entity_id
_entity_poly.type
_entity_poly.pdbx_seq_one_letter_code
_entity_poly.pdbx_strand_id
1 'polypeptide(L)'
;MFIYKMSVSNKLKFRTIIELIDSAKISDKMDKNITHTSMGEKSMDIYPGKYRIEKDKLEKFYELYTKWVFDYGEDYHLTEAHHPDLCCVLIDLDFRYSSENGIERKYKTNDVKFLLSKYIFYLEKFLKISDSQKEAFILEKSKPKIDPKDNSIVKDGIHIMFPSIVTKYNVLHLVRENIVKDKEVSDYFKNIGFSNPIDDIVDKSVIERNNWFMYGSSKPGKESYKLTQILDMSSDKDVLPNRTYKDLELVKLLSICNEDNLKNPLEIDNTVEFKREYESFFGKPKKKVVRKGPINKTTENISIIRQLVSILKPVRVESFESWIRLGWCLHNIDDSLLDAWEEASMNSPKYEEGVCREKWDAMEDTGLSIGSLYRWAKEDSPNEYKAIIRSSLQNFILSSLNKSHHDIAKVVYEMFKHEFRCVSNKNKTWYQFKNHRWNEIDNAVELKKKISEEVVSEYTNYASSLDPKIQELSGDPGQQEIYIKRAQTALSISLQLRNEPFKNHIISACSVLFHDKDFYEKLDSNVDLLGFENGVYDLQKMEFREGLPEDYISYTTGIEYRDFDNDDEIVGDVHAFLRQVLPIPAVKKYVLQVMSSMLSGKTGDEKFHIWTGCGGNGKSKLIELFEYAFGDYCGNMSVTLITQKRPASNACTPELLKNKGKRFVTLQEPDEDEKIHVGAMKELTGGDKIQARGLHKDPIEFKPQWTVVMTSNVLPEVSANDRGTWRRIRVTEFISRFVEKEDLDDDIPYQFPIDYDLSTKLKQWPEVFMSILVKEFKDYKKTGLVEPEEVKINTKAYKQESDIFMQFMNESIEKEVSSQIFVDDGYFLFREWYKTSGSTAKIPQKKDFIKNINSKYGKANSKNYWRGIKFVKKKENDEEED
;
A
#
# COMPACT_ATOMS: atom_id res chain seq x y z
N MET A 1 -32.31 -25.77 35.30
CA MET A 1 -32.35 -24.69 36.33
C MET A 1 -31.07 -23.87 36.17
N PHE A 2 -31.15 -22.55 36.25
CA PHE A 2 -30.15 -21.53 35.87
C PHE A 2 -30.21 -21.01 34.42
N ILE A 3 -31.27 -20.24 34.18
CA ILE A 3 -31.27 -19.12 33.23
C ILE A 3 -30.47 -18.00 33.88
N TYR A 4 -29.39 -17.56 33.24
CA TYR A 4 -28.66 -16.35 33.64
C TYR A 4 -29.29 -15.13 32.96
N LYS A 5 -29.68 -14.17 33.80
CA LYS A 5 -30.15 -12.84 33.41
C LYS A 5 -29.16 -12.14 32.49
N MET A 6 -29.66 -11.53 31.42
CA MET A 6 -29.20 -10.21 31.00
C MET A 6 -30.39 -9.30 30.67
N SER A 7 -30.42 -8.20 31.42
CA SER A 7 -30.81 -6.85 31.01
C SER A 7 -32.26 -6.58 30.59
N VAL A 8 -32.99 -6.04 31.56
CA VAL A 8 -34.21 -5.22 31.50
C VAL A 8 -34.28 -4.32 30.25
N SER A 9 -35.37 -4.41 29.49
CA SER A 9 -35.74 -3.42 28.49
C SER A 9 -36.14 -2.11 29.19
N ASN A 10 -35.33 -1.06 29.08
CA ASN A 10 -35.81 0.30 29.30
C ASN A 10 -36.75 0.64 28.14
N LYS A 11 -38.07 0.47 28.33
CA LYS A 11 -39.07 1.08 27.43
C LYS A 11 -38.91 2.60 27.54
N LEU A 12 -38.28 3.21 26.54
CA LEU A 12 -38.15 4.66 26.43
C LEU A 12 -39.54 5.32 26.52
N LYS A 13 -39.73 6.19 27.53
CA LYS A 13 -41.02 6.86 27.83
C LYS A 13 -41.16 8.19 27.06
N PHE A 14 -41.04 8.21 25.74
CA PHE A 14 -41.41 9.39 24.96
C PHE A 14 -42.91 9.33 24.66
N ARG A 15 -43.65 10.37 25.06
CA ARG A 15 -45.10 10.50 24.84
C ARG A 15 -45.42 11.29 23.59
N THR A 16 -44.56 12.22 23.19
CA THR A 16 -44.73 13.05 21.99
C THR A 16 -43.47 13.03 21.13
N ILE A 17 -43.62 13.36 19.84
CA ILE A 17 -42.47 13.52 18.93
C ILE A 17 -41.55 14.68 19.38
N ILE A 18 -42.11 15.76 19.94
CA ILE A 18 -41.34 16.92 20.43
C ILE A 18 -40.39 16.49 21.54
N GLU A 19 -40.88 15.73 22.54
CA GLU A 19 -40.03 15.22 23.63
C GLU A 19 -38.85 14.39 23.11
N LEU A 20 -39.09 13.57 22.08
CA LEU A 20 -38.04 12.73 21.49
C LEU A 20 -37.02 13.60 20.74
N ILE A 21 -37.49 14.50 19.87
CA ILE A 21 -36.64 15.39 19.07
C ILE A 21 -35.81 16.32 19.96
N ASP A 22 -36.39 16.90 21.00
CA ASP A 22 -35.67 17.74 21.95
C ASP A 22 -34.60 16.95 22.71
N SER A 23 -34.87 15.69 23.07
CA SER A 23 -33.86 14.81 23.68
C SER A 23 -32.70 14.46 22.74
N ALA A 24 -32.90 14.64 21.43
CA ALA A 24 -31.94 14.34 20.37
C ALA A 24 -31.27 15.61 19.81
N LYS A 25 -31.58 16.79 20.35
CA LYS A 25 -31.10 18.08 19.84
C LYS A 25 -29.61 18.26 20.10
N ILE A 26 -28.88 18.66 19.07
CA ILE A 26 -27.44 18.90 19.13
C ILE A 26 -27.20 20.40 19.34
N SER A 27 -26.44 20.77 20.37
CA SER A 27 -26.05 22.15 20.66
C SER A 27 -24.71 22.57 20.04
N ASP A 28 -23.85 21.60 19.72
CA ASP A 28 -22.54 21.86 19.12
C ASP A 28 -22.66 22.18 17.62
N LYS A 29 -22.08 23.31 17.20
CA LYS A 29 -22.09 23.76 15.80
C LYS A 29 -21.16 22.95 14.91
N MET A 30 -20.18 22.24 15.47
CA MET A 30 -19.17 21.47 14.73
C MET A 30 -19.45 19.96 14.67
N ASP A 31 -20.55 19.48 15.27
CA ASP A 31 -20.89 18.05 15.26
C ASP A 31 -21.22 17.58 13.83
N LYS A 32 -20.47 16.56 13.37
CA LYS A 32 -20.58 16.01 12.02
C LYS A 32 -21.58 14.85 11.90
N ASN A 33 -22.11 14.34 13.01
CA ASN A 33 -22.99 13.15 13.02
C ASN A 33 -24.47 13.57 13.18
N ILE A 34 -24.92 14.49 12.33
CA ILE A 34 -26.32 14.93 12.27
C ILE A 34 -27.11 13.91 11.46
N THR A 35 -28.28 13.50 11.95
CA THR A 35 -29.19 12.58 11.23
C THR A 35 -30.39 13.30 10.64
N HIS A 36 -30.91 14.31 11.34
CA HIS A 36 -32.07 15.08 10.93
C HIS A 36 -31.84 16.56 11.23
N THR A 37 -32.47 17.42 10.46
CA THR A 37 -32.56 18.86 10.72
C THR A 37 -34.00 19.33 10.57
N SER A 38 -34.34 20.46 11.16
CA SER A 38 -35.60 21.15 10.88
C SER A 38 -35.35 22.48 10.19
N MET A 39 -36.20 22.81 9.23
CA MET A 39 -36.21 24.12 8.57
C MET A 39 -36.91 25.14 9.47
N GLY A 40 -36.30 26.32 9.61
CA GLY A 40 -36.87 27.43 10.37
C GLY A 40 -37.50 28.50 9.46
N GLU A 41 -38.52 29.19 9.98
CA GLU A 41 -39.14 30.36 9.38
C GLU A 41 -39.51 31.33 10.50
N LYS A 42 -38.71 32.40 10.64
CA LYS A 42 -38.85 33.36 11.74
C LYS A 42 -40.21 34.05 11.73
N SER A 43 -40.79 34.28 10.55
CA SER A 43 -42.12 34.90 10.43
C SER A 43 -43.26 34.03 10.96
N MET A 44 -43.02 32.72 11.15
CA MET A 44 -43.98 31.75 11.65
C MET A 44 -43.62 31.19 13.05
N ASP A 45 -42.62 31.79 13.72
CA ASP A 45 -42.07 31.32 15.00
C ASP A 45 -41.55 29.87 14.98
N ILE A 46 -41.07 29.42 13.82
CA ILE A 46 -40.51 28.08 13.61
C ILE A 46 -38.98 28.19 13.63
N TYR A 47 -38.33 27.51 14.57
CA TYR A 47 -36.89 27.58 14.75
C TYR A 47 -36.18 26.40 14.08
N PRO A 48 -35.03 26.64 13.40
CA PRO A 48 -34.25 25.56 12.83
C PRO A 48 -33.55 24.75 13.94
N GLY A 49 -33.36 23.46 13.68
CA GLY A 49 -32.78 22.52 14.63
C GLY A 49 -31.92 21.47 13.94
N LYS A 50 -31.02 20.86 14.72
CA LYS A 50 -30.16 19.75 14.30
C LYS A 50 -30.31 18.62 15.32
N TYR A 51 -30.45 17.39 14.86
CA TYR A 51 -30.82 16.26 15.70
C TYR A 51 -30.01 15.00 15.36
N ARG A 52 -29.65 14.24 16.39
CA ARG A 52 -29.10 12.88 16.28
C ARG A 52 -30.10 11.90 16.88
N ILE A 53 -30.88 11.25 16.02
CA ILE A 53 -31.80 10.19 16.43
C ILE A 53 -31.01 8.88 16.51
N GLU A 54 -30.74 8.45 17.74
CA GLU A 54 -30.00 7.21 17.99
C GLU A 54 -30.77 5.97 17.50
N LYS A 55 -30.02 4.92 17.14
CA LYS A 55 -30.58 3.69 16.53
C LYS A 55 -31.67 3.03 17.36
N ASP A 56 -31.49 3.01 18.68
CA ASP A 56 -32.44 2.43 19.63
C ASP A 56 -33.74 3.23 19.75
N LYS A 57 -33.75 4.48 19.26
CA LYS A 57 -34.90 5.40 19.27
C LYS A 57 -35.59 5.52 17.92
N LEU A 58 -34.96 5.06 16.83
CA LEU A 58 -35.42 5.32 15.46
C LEU A 58 -36.80 4.74 15.16
N GLU A 59 -37.06 3.51 15.59
CA GLU A 59 -38.37 2.86 15.43
C GLU A 59 -39.47 3.66 16.14
N LYS A 60 -39.19 4.10 17.38
CA LYS A 60 -40.12 4.89 18.16
C LYS A 60 -40.34 6.28 17.57
N PHE A 61 -39.29 6.86 17.00
CA PHE A 61 -39.34 8.13 16.27
C PHE A 61 -40.28 8.02 15.06
N TYR A 62 -40.16 6.98 14.23
CA TYR A 62 -41.06 6.79 13.09
C TYR A 62 -42.52 6.60 13.50
N GLU A 63 -42.80 5.84 14.56
CA GLU A 63 -44.16 5.71 15.10
C GLU A 63 -44.75 7.05 15.53
N LEU A 64 -43.99 7.85 16.31
CA LEU A 64 -44.44 9.14 16.81
C LEU A 64 -44.55 10.17 15.67
N TYR A 65 -43.61 10.18 14.73
CA TYR A 65 -43.67 11.06 13.55
C TYR A 65 -44.90 10.76 12.71
N THR A 66 -45.14 9.49 12.40
CA THR A 66 -46.28 9.08 11.57
C THR A 66 -47.59 9.49 12.24
N LYS A 67 -47.72 9.21 13.53
CA LYS A 67 -48.92 9.55 14.30
C LYS A 67 -49.21 11.06 14.30
N TRP A 68 -48.19 11.90 14.47
CA TRP A 68 -48.41 13.36 14.50
C TRP A 68 -48.70 13.93 13.11
N VAL A 69 -47.95 13.51 12.08
CA VAL A 69 -48.09 14.06 10.73
C VAL A 69 -49.35 13.56 10.03
N PHE A 70 -49.67 12.27 10.15
CA PHE A 70 -50.75 11.65 9.38
C PHE A 70 -52.04 11.45 10.18
N ASP A 71 -51.97 11.06 11.47
CA ASP A 71 -53.18 10.86 12.28
C ASP A 71 -53.71 12.18 12.85
N TYR A 72 -52.80 13.09 13.27
CA TYR A 72 -53.17 14.40 13.82
C TYR A 72 -53.11 15.55 12.81
N GLY A 73 -52.49 15.36 11.65
CA GLY A 73 -52.42 16.38 10.60
C GLY A 73 -51.52 17.56 10.94
N GLU A 74 -50.52 17.36 11.81
CA GLU A 74 -49.58 18.41 12.20
C GLU A 74 -48.51 18.63 11.12
N ASP A 75 -48.26 19.90 10.80
CA ASP A 75 -47.21 20.27 9.85
C ASP A 75 -45.83 20.14 10.50
N TYR A 76 -44.98 19.27 9.93
CA TYR A 76 -43.58 19.14 10.32
C TYR A 76 -42.65 19.53 9.18
N HIS A 77 -41.48 20.05 9.55
CA HIS A 77 -40.49 20.60 8.63
C HIS A 77 -39.14 19.90 8.75
N LEU A 78 -39.18 18.57 8.91
CA LEU A 78 -38.00 17.74 9.10
C LEU A 78 -37.39 17.31 7.78
N THR A 79 -36.07 17.37 7.73
CA THR A 79 -35.25 16.86 6.64
C THR A 79 -34.20 15.91 7.20
N GLU A 80 -33.90 14.86 6.47
CA GLU A 80 -32.88 13.87 6.77
C GLU A 80 -31.54 14.29 6.18
N ALA A 81 -30.49 14.13 6.97
CA ALA A 81 -29.13 14.38 6.53
C ALA A 81 -28.59 13.18 5.75
N HIS A 82 -27.82 13.48 4.72
CA HIS A 82 -27.14 12.49 3.89
C HIS A 82 -26.15 11.65 4.70
N HIS A 83 -26.07 10.35 4.42
CA HIS A 83 -25.03 9.48 4.99
C HIS A 83 -23.65 9.91 4.43
N PRO A 84 -22.53 9.81 5.18
CA PRO A 84 -21.25 10.38 4.76
C PRO A 84 -20.75 9.94 3.37
N ASP A 85 -21.04 8.69 2.98
CA ASP A 85 -20.48 8.07 1.76
C ASP A 85 -21.51 7.47 0.79
N LEU A 86 -22.78 7.34 1.18
CA LEU A 86 -23.78 6.53 0.47
C LEU A 86 -25.11 7.27 0.38
N CYS A 87 -25.84 7.06 -0.71
CA CYS A 87 -27.20 7.55 -0.87
C CYS A 87 -28.00 6.66 -1.82
N CYS A 88 -29.31 6.60 -1.61
CA CYS A 88 -30.21 6.03 -2.62
C CYS A 88 -30.35 6.98 -3.81
N VAL A 89 -30.91 6.49 -4.93
CA VAL A 89 -31.19 7.39 -6.06
C VAL A 89 -32.35 8.33 -5.69
N LEU A 90 -32.02 9.61 -5.53
CA LEU A 90 -32.95 10.72 -5.34
C LEU A 90 -32.94 11.60 -6.59
N ILE A 91 -34.13 11.97 -7.07
CA ILE A 91 -34.30 12.83 -8.23
C ILE A 91 -35.32 13.90 -7.86
N ASP A 92 -34.94 15.16 -7.98
CA ASP A 92 -35.83 16.31 -7.82
C ASP A 92 -35.87 17.06 -9.15
N LEU A 93 -37.06 17.16 -9.73
CA LEU A 93 -37.28 17.84 -11.01
C LEU A 93 -38.06 19.13 -10.77
N ASP A 94 -37.43 20.26 -11.11
CA ASP A 94 -37.98 21.60 -10.97
C ASP A 94 -38.36 22.16 -12.35
N PHE A 95 -39.59 21.91 -12.80
CA PHE A 95 -40.08 22.39 -14.09
C PHE A 95 -40.53 23.85 -14.04
N ARG A 96 -40.19 24.62 -15.09
CA ARG A 96 -40.69 26.00 -15.30
C ARG A 96 -41.29 26.17 -16.68
N TYR A 97 -42.39 26.93 -16.78
CA TYR A 97 -43.02 27.26 -18.07
C TYR A 97 -43.85 28.54 -17.99
N SER A 98 -44.19 29.11 -19.15
CA SER A 98 -45.02 30.32 -19.25
C SER A 98 -46.43 30.10 -18.71
N SER A 99 -46.91 31.05 -17.90
CA SER A 99 -48.28 31.11 -17.37
C SER A 99 -49.34 31.51 -18.40
N GLU A 100 -48.93 31.95 -19.60
CA GLU A 100 -49.84 32.42 -20.66
C GLU A 100 -50.87 31.36 -21.08
N ASN A 101 -50.51 30.07 -20.98
CA ASN A 101 -51.35 28.94 -21.36
C ASN A 101 -51.99 28.23 -20.14
N GLY A 102 -52.06 28.89 -18.98
CA GLY A 102 -52.64 28.35 -17.74
C GLY A 102 -51.62 27.73 -16.78
N ILE A 103 -52.12 27.24 -15.63
CA ILE A 103 -51.32 26.72 -14.49
C ILE A 103 -51.47 25.19 -14.39
N GLU A 104 -51.69 24.52 -15.52
CA GLU A 104 -51.90 23.07 -15.56
C GLU A 104 -50.58 22.30 -15.68
N ARG A 105 -50.48 21.16 -14.99
CA ARG A 105 -49.31 20.27 -15.06
C ARG A 105 -49.10 19.80 -16.50
N LYS A 106 -47.92 20.05 -17.04
CA LYS A 106 -47.58 19.75 -18.44
C LYS A 106 -47.07 18.33 -18.69
N TYR A 107 -46.37 17.73 -17.73
CA TYR A 107 -45.84 16.38 -17.90
C TYR A 107 -46.91 15.32 -17.58
N LYS A 108 -46.77 14.16 -18.22
CA LYS A 108 -47.57 12.95 -18.04
C LYS A 108 -46.70 11.83 -17.46
N THR A 109 -47.34 10.77 -16.96
CA THR A 109 -46.64 9.58 -16.46
C THR A 109 -45.65 8.99 -17.46
N ASN A 110 -45.98 9.00 -18.77
CA ASN A 110 -45.07 8.49 -19.80
C ASN A 110 -43.80 9.35 -19.97
N ASP A 111 -43.89 10.65 -19.72
CA ASP A 111 -42.72 11.55 -19.79
C ASP A 111 -41.76 11.26 -18.64
N VAL A 112 -42.32 11.00 -17.44
CA VAL A 112 -41.55 10.57 -16.26
C VAL A 112 -40.93 9.20 -16.50
N LYS A 113 -41.69 8.22 -17.01
CA LYS A 113 -41.17 6.88 -17.37
C LYS A 113 -40.01 6.95 -18.36
N PHE A 114 -40.12 7.80 -19.38
CA PHE A 114 -39.04 8.00 -20.35
C PHE A 114 -37.75 8.45 -19.64
N LEU A 115 -37.81 9.47 -18.79
CA LEU A 115 -36.65 9.92 -18.03
C LEU A 115 -36.09 8.82 -17.10
N LEU A 116 -36.98 8.11 -16.38
CA LEU A 116 -36.56 7.04 -15.48
C LEU A 116 -35.92 5.86 -16.21
N SER A 117 -36.37 5.54 -17.42
CA SER A 117 -35.74 4.52 -18.27
C SER A 117 -34.29 4.89 -18.61
N LYS A 118 -34.02 6.18 -18.84
CA LYS A 118 -32.66 6.70 -19.04
C LYS A 118 -31.82 6.63 -17.77
N TYR A 119 -32.41 6.95 -16.61
CA TYR A 119 -31.72 6.78 -15.32
C TYR A 119 -31.30 5.33 -15.09
N ILE A 120 -32.21 4.37 -15.28
CA ILE A 120 -31.90 2.93 -15.14
C ILE A 120 -30.83 2.51 -16.14
N PHE A 121 -30.94 2.91 -17.41
CA PHE A 121 -29.93 2.62 -18.44
C PHE A 121 -28.53 3.09 -18.02
N TYR A 122 -28.38 4.33 -17.53
CA TYR A 122 -27.08 4.84 -17.09
C TYR A 122 -26.61 4.25 -15.76
N LEU A 123 -27.52 3.90 -14.84
CA LEU A 123 -27.15 3.20 -13.61
C LEU A 123 -26.63 1.79 -13.90
N GLU A 124 -27.28 1.04 -14.81
CA GLU A 124 -26.90 -0.33 -15.18
C GLU A 124 -25.58 -0.44 -15.95
N LYS A 125 -25.06 0.67 -16.49
CA LYS A 125 -23.68 0.70 -17.00
C LYS A 125 -22.63 0.48 -15.92
N PHE A 126 -22.92 0.89 -14.68
CA PHE A 126 -21.96 0.92 -13.59
C PHE A 126 -22.32 -0.03 -12.45
N LEU A 127 -23.61 -0.37 -12.29
CA LEU A 127 -24.14 -1.14 -11.18
C LEU A 127 -24.88 -2.37 -11.70
N LYS A 128 -24.81 -3.46 -10.94
CA LYS A 128 -25.65 -4.64 -11.16
C LYS A 128 -26.94 -4.53 -10.36
N ILE A 129 -28.01 -4.08 -11.01
CA ILE A 129 -29.31 -3.81 -10.38
C ILE A 129 -30.26 -4.97 -10.66
N SER A 130 -30.83 -5.58 -9.62
CA SER A 130 -31.86 -6.61 -9.83
C SER A 130 -33.22 -5.98 -10.14
N ASP A 131 -34.09 -6.74 -10.79
CA ASP A 131 -35.44 -6.27 -11.15
C ASP A 131 -36.25 -5.82 -9.93
N SER A 132 -36.10 -6.50 -8.79
CA SER A 132 -36.77 -6.12 -7.54
C SER A 132 -36.31 -4.78 -6.95
N GLN A 133 -35.21 -4.19 -7.43
CA GLN A 133 -34.70 -2.90 -6.95
C GLN A 133 -35.19 -1.71 -7.78
N LYS A 134 -35.87 -1.96 -8.90
CA LYS A 134 -36.23 -0.95 -9.92
C LYS A 134 -37.59 -0.27 -9.67
N GLU A 135 -38.07 -0.27 -8.43
CA GLU A 135 -39.30 0.44 -8.03
C GLU A 135 -39.03 1.94 -7.77
N ALA A 136 -39.67 2.81 -8.53
CA ALA A 136 -39.59 4.27 -8.39
C ALA A 136 -40.84 4.82 -7.70
N PHE A 137 -40.65 5.61 -6.63
CA PHE A 137 -41.73 6.26 -5.87
C PHE A 137 -41.86 7.71 -6.31
N ILE A 138 -43.01 8.07 -6.87
CA ILE A 138 -43.27 9.40 -7.45
C ILE A 138 -44.08 10.24 -6.47
N LEU A 139 -43.48 11.34 -6.02
CA LEU A 139 -44.01 12.25 -5.02
C LEU A 139 -44.32 13.61 -5.68
N GLU A 140 -45.59 14.01 -5.68
CA GLU A 140 -46.06 15.23 -6.36
C GLU A 140 -46.81 16.15 -5.39
N LYS A 141 -46.83 17.45 -5.71
CA LYS A 141 -47.78 18.40 -5.10
C LYS A 141 -49.14 18.29 -5.79
N SER A 142 -50.20 18.76 -5.14
CA SER A 142 -51.56 18.71 -5.71
C SER A 142 -51.70 19.50 -7.02
N LYS A 143 -50.97 20.61 -7.18
CA LYS A 143 -51.00 21.45 -8.39
C LYS A 143 -49.74 22.31 -8.57
N PRO A 144 -49.43 22.74 -9.81
CA PRO A 144 -48.41 23.75 -10.08
C PRO A 144 -48.74 25.09 -9.42
N LYS A 145 -47.72 25.94 -9.22
CA LYS A 145 -47.87 27.26 -8.58
C LYS A 145 -47.13 28.33 -9.37
N ILE A 146 -47.68 29.55 -9.40
CA ILE A 146 -46.99 30.72 -9.97
C ILE A 146 -45.76 31.05 -9.11
N ASP A 147 -44.66 31.43 -9.76
CA ASP A 147 -43.44 31.88 -9.07
C ASP A 147 -43.73 33.18 -8.29
N PRO A 148 -43.54 33.21 -6.96
CA PRO A 148 -43.78 34.43 -6.18
C PRO A 148 -42.91 35.62 -6.59
N LYS A 149 -41.80 35.38 -7.31
CA LYS A 149 -40.89 36.41 -7.80
C LYS A 149 -41.20 36.89 -9.21
N ASP A 150 -41.93 36.09 -9.99
CA ASP A 150 -42.23 36.38 -11.39
C ASP A 150 -43.56 35.72 -11.79
N ASN A 151 -44.61 36.53 -11.89
CA ASN A 151 -45.95 36.04 -12.18
C ASN A 151 -46.08 35.46 -13.60
N SER A 152 -45.09 35.65 -14.48
CA SER A 152 -45.07 35.05 -15.81
C SER A 152 -44.68 33.57 -15.81
N ILE A 153 -44.08 33.08 -14.73
CA ILE A 153 -43.51 31.73 -14.63
C ILE A 153 -44.39 30.85 -13.73
N VAL A 154 -44.74 29.66 -14.23
CA VAL A 154 -45.32 28.57 -13.44
C VAL A 154 -44.21 27.60 -13.06
N LYS A 155 -44.23 27.14 -11.79
CA LYS A 155 -43.35 26.12 -11.25
C LYS A 155 -44.16 24.85 -10.95
N ASP A 156 -43.67 23.72 -11.42
CA ASP A 156 -44.18 22.40 -11.03
C ASP A 156 -43.00 21.51 -10.66
N GLY A 157 -43.02 21.00 -9.43
CA GLY A 157 -41.91 20.20 -8.88
C GLY A 157 -42.37 18.77 -8.67
N ILE A 158 -41.45 17.81 -8.84
CA ILE A 158 -41.69 16.38 -8.57
C ILE A 158 -40.46 15.78 -7.91
N HIS A 159 -40.67 15.01 -6.85
CA HIS A 159 -39.63 14.25 -6.17
C HIS A 159 -39.79 12.78 -6.53
N ILE A 160 -38.69 12.10 -6.83
CA ILE A 160 -38.67 10.68 -7.18
C ILE A 160 -37.57 9.98 -6.39
N MET A 161 -37.85 8.78 -5.90
CA MET A 161 -36.90 7.98 -5.12
C MET A 161 -36.89 6.51 -5.58
N PHE A 162 -35.70 5.94 -5.74
CA PHE A 162 -35.50 4.48 -5.77
C PHE A 162 -34.86 4.05 -4.45
N PRO A 163 -35.67 3.70 -3.43
CA PRO A 163 -35.15 3.44 -2.09
C PRO A 163 -34.21 2.23 -2.02
N SER A 164 -34.34 1.28 -2.96
CA SER A 164 -33.58 0.03 -3.00
C SER A 164 -32.31 0.08 -3.86
N ILE A 165 -32.01 1.21 -4.49
CA ILE A 165 -30.77 1.43 -5.26
C ILE A 165 -29.89 2.39 -4.48
N VAL A 166 -29.05 1.84 -3.59
CA VAL A 166 -28.10 2.59 -2.76
C VAL A 166 -26.69 2.43 -3.30
N THR A 167 -25.97 3.52 -3.52
CA THR A 167 -24.58 3.51 -4.00
C THR A 167 -23.80 4.75 -3.57
N LYS A 168 -22.56 4.90 -4.06
CA LYS A 168 -21.66 6.03 -3.77
C LYS A 168 -22.04 7.29 -4.57
N TYR A 169 -21.82 8.47 -3.99
CA TYR A 169 -22.16 9.77 -4.62
C TYR A 169 -21.54 9.99 -6.00
N ASN A 170 -20.32 9.47 -6.21
CA ASN A 170 -19.62 9.60 -7.49
C ASN A 170 -20.38 8.91 -8.64
N VAL A 171 -21.07 7.80 -8.38
CA VAL A 171 -21.95 7.13 -9.36
C VAL A 171 -23.17 7.99 -9.65
N LEU A 172 -23.84 8.50 -8.61
CA LEU A 172 -25.04 9.33 -8.77
C LEU A 172 -24.76 10.64 -9.52
N HIS A 173 -23.65 11.31 -9.21
CA HIS A 173 -23.21 12.51 -9.93
C HIS A 173 -22.93 12.20 -11.41
N LEU A 174 -22.24 11.09 -11.70
CA LEU A 174 -21.95 10.69 -13.07
C LEU A 174 -23.22 10.37 -13.87
N VAL A 175 -24.16 9.63 -13.28
CA VAL A 175 -25.46 9.33 -13.90
C VAL A 175 -26.22 10.62 -14.21
N ARG A 176 -26.26 11.57 -13.27
CA ARG A 176 -26.92 12.87 -13.48
C ARG A 176 -26.28 13.68 -14.61
N GLU A 177 -24.95 13.74 -14.68
CA GLU A 177 -24.26 14.42 -15.80
C GLU A 177 -24.53 13.73 -17.15
N ASN A 178 -24.59 12.40 -17.16
CA ASN A 178 -24.97 11.64 -18.36
C ASN A 178 -26.41 11.96 -18.80
N ILE A 179 -27.37 12.08 -17.86
CA ILE A 179 -28.75 12.49 -18.15
C ILE A 179 -28.81 13.91 -18.73
N VAL A 180 -28.13 14.87 -18.10
CA VAL A 180 -28.13 16.27 -18.54
C VAL A 180 -27.51 16.45 -19.92
N LYS A 181 -26.52 15.62 -20.27
CA LYS A 181 -25.85 15.66 -21.58
C LYS A 181 -26.49 14.76 -22.64
N ASP A 182 -27.44 13.92 -22.26
CA ASP A 182 -28.22 13.13 -23.22
C ASP A 182 -29.10 14.07 -24.05
N LYS A 183 -28.76 14.21 -25.35
CA LYS A 183 -29.50 15.05 -26.28
C LYS A 183 -30.95 14.60 -26.42
N GLU A 184 -31.20 13.31 -26.36
CA GLU A 184 -32.56 12.77 -26.46
C GLU A 184 -33.42 13.26 -25.29
N VAL A 185 -32.87 13.28 -24.08
CA VAL A 185 -33.55 13.81 -22.89
C VAL A 185 -33.78 15.31 -23.03
N SER A 186 -32.75 16.07 -23.38
CA SER A 186 -32.84 17.53 -23.52
C SER A 186 -33.89 17.94 -24.58
N ASP A 187 -33.88 17.30 -25.74
CA ASP A 187 -34.83 17.57 -26.81
C ASP A 187 -36.25 17.14 -26.43
N TYR A 188 -36.40 16.01 -25.73
CA TYR A 188 -37.70 15.53 -25.26
C TYR A 188 -38.38 16.55 -24.32
N PHE A 189 -37.68 17.00 -23.29
CA PHE A 189 -38.23 17.96 -22.33
C PHE A 189 -38.41 19.37 -22.92
N LYS A 190 -37.56 19.76 -23.87
CA LYS A 190 -37.76 21.00 -24.64
C LYS A 190 -39.05 20.96 -25.46
N ASN A 191 -39.38 19.83 -26.07
CA ASN A 191 -40.59 19.66 -26.87
C ASN A 191 -41.89 19.68 -26.03
N ILE A 192 -41.83 19.34 -24.75
CA ILE A 192 -42.97 19.49 -23.81
C ILE A 192 -43.28 20.98 -23.53
N GLY A 193 -42.32 21.87 -23.79
CA GLY A 193 -42.49 23.32 -23.64
C GLY A 193 -42.16 23.84 -22.24
N PHE A 194 -41.13 23.26 -21.61
CA PHE A 194 -40.47 23.83 -20.43
C PHE A 194 -39.46 24.91 -20.85
N SER A 195 -39.37 25.97 -20.05
CA SER A 195 -38.56 27.16 -20.35
C SER A 195 -37.16 27.12 -19.75
N ASN A 196 -36.93 26.31 -18.71
CA ASN A 196 -35.60 26.13 -18.10
C ASN A 196 -34.83 24.96 -18.75
N PRO A 197 -33.49 25.05 -18.83
CA PRO A 197 -32.66 23.98 -19.40
C PRO A 197 -32.70 22.72 -18.54
N ILE A 198 -32.39 21.56 -19.13
CA ILE A 198 -32.41 20.26 -18.43
C ILE A 198 -31.50 20.20 -17.20
N ASP A 199 -30.38 20.96 -17.21
CA ASP A 199 -29.47 21.10 -16.07
C ASP A 199 -30.14 21.79 -14.87
N ASP A 200 -31.05 22.74 -15.13
CA ASP A 200 -31.85 23.41 -14.10
C ASP A 200 -33.10 22.62 -13.71
N ILE A 201 -33.58 21.73 -14.58
CA ILE A 201 -34.70 20.84 -14.29
C ILE A 201 -34.22 19.76 -13.31
N VAL A 202 -33.11 19.08 -13.61
CA VAL A 202 -32.60 17.96 -12.80
C VAL A 202 -31.66 18.49 -11.71
N ASP A 203 -32.19 18.74 -10.50
CA ASP A 203 -31.42 19.38 -9.44
C ASP A 203 -30.29 18.47 -8.93
N LYS A 204 -29.05 18.95 -9.05
CA LYS A 204 -27.86 18.27 -8.53
C LYS A 204 -27.79 18.28 -7.00
N SER A 205 -28.42 19.27 -6.37
CA SER A 205 -28.25 19.56 -4.95
C SER A 205 -28.76 18.42 -4.05
N VAL A 206 -29.71 17.62 -4.53
CA VAL A 206 -30.32 16.53 -3.78
C VAL A 206 -29.43 15.30 -3.63
N ILE A 207 -28.33 15.21 -4.39
CA ILE A 207 -27.40 14.09 -4.32
C ILE A 207 -26.60 14.12 -3.01
N GLU A 208 -26.01 15.26 -2.61
CA GLU A 208 -25.19 15.33 -1.38
C GLU A 208 -25.23 16.68 -0.64
N ARG A 209 -25.85 17.72 -1.21
CA ARG A 209 -25.75 19.10 -0.70
C ARG A 209 -26.94 19.48 0.17
N ASN A 210 -28.16 19.22 -0.30
CA ASN A 210 -29.39 19.56 0.37
C ASN A 210 -29.95 18.33 1.09
N ASN A 211 -30.37 18.51 2.34
CA ASN A 211 -31.06 17.46 3.10
C ASN A 211 -32.40 17.11 2.43
N TRP A 212 -32.82 15.85 2.55
CA TRP A 212 -34.03 15.34 1.91
C TRP A 212 -35.23 15.44 2.87
N PHE A 213 -36.41 15.84 2.40
CA PHE A 213 -37.58 15.91 3.31
C PHE A 213 -38.03 14.52 3.72
N MET A 214 -38.33 14.34 5.00
CA MET A 214 -39.07 13.15 5.45
C MET A 214 -40.42 13.11 4.76
N TYR A 215 -40.90 11.91 4.41
CA TYR A 215 -42.22 11.76 3.81
C TYR A 215 -43.30 12.41 4.69
N GLY A 216 -44.15 13.27 4.10
CA GLY A 216 -45.13 14.08 4.81
C GLY A 216 -44.65 15.44 5.31
N SER A 217 -43.33 15.68 5.43
CA SER A 217 -42.77 16.99 5.81
C SER A 217 -42.69 17.96 4.63
N SER A 218 -42.65 19.26 4.93
CA SER A 218 -42.52 20.33 3.92
C SER A 218 -41.73 21.52 4.43
N LYS A 219 -41.50 22.51 3.55
CA LYS A 219 -41.04 23.84 4.01
C LYS A 219 -42.18 24.54 4.77
N PRO A 220 -41.87 25.37 5.79
CA PRO A 220 -42.86 26.20 6.47
C PRO A 220 -43.83 26.92 5.51
N GLY A 221 -45.13 26.76 5.76
CA GLY A 221 -46.20 27.37 4.95
C GLY A 221 -46.29 26.84 3.51
N LYS A 222 -45.65 25.71 3.20
CA LYS A 222 -45.73 25.04 1.90
C LYS A 222 -46.32 23.64 2.05
N GLU A 223 -46.97 23.21 0.98
CA GLU A 223 -47.52 21.86 0.85
C GLU A 223 -46.41 20.82 0.69
N SER A 224 -46.58 19.68 1.35
CA SER A 224 -45.70 18.51 1.22
C SER A 224 -45.93 17.76 -0.10
N TYR A 225 -44.91 17.05 -0.55
CA TYR A 225 -45.04 16.15 -1.69
C TYR A 225 -45.64 14.83 -1.19
N LYS A 226 -46.67 14.34 -1.90
CA LYS A 226 -47.38 13.10 -1.55
C LYS A 226 -47.16 12.05 -2.61
N LEU A 227 -47.15 10.78 -2.21
CA LEU A 227 -47.04 9.66 -3.14
C LEU A 227 -48.27 9.60 -4.04
N THR A 228 -48.06 9.73 -5.34
CA THR A 228 -49.12 9.65 -6.35
C THR A 228 -49.02 8.39 -7.19
N GLN A 229 -47.80 7.91 -7.47
CA GLN A 229 -47.56 6.76 -8.35
C GLN A 229 -46.34 5.95 -7.90
N ILE A 230 -46.37 4.64 -8.16
CA ILE A 230 -45.21 3.76 -8.06
C ILE A 230 -45.01 3.12 -9.43
N LEU A 231 -43.81 3.28 -9.98
CA LEU A 231 -43.45 2.76 -11.30
C LEU A 231 -42.42 1.64 -11.15
N ASP A 232 -42.74 0.46 -11.68
CA ASP A 232 -41.79 -0.65 -11.78
C ASP A 232 -41.02 -0.52 -13.10
N MET A 233 -39.71 -0.30 -13.00
CA MET A 233 -38.84 -0.12 -14.17
C MET A 233 -38.16 -1.42 -14.62
N SER A 234 -38.60 -2.59 -14.12
CA SER A 234 -38.09 -3.91 -14.54
C SER A 234 -38.80 -4.51 -15.75
N SER A 235 -40.03 -4.07 -16.05
CA SER A 235 -40.81 -4.56 -17.20
C SER A 235 -41.64 -3.44 -17.81
N ASP A 236 -41.98 -3.55 -19.10
CA ASP A 236 -42.87 -2.60 -19.82
C ASP A 236 -44.32 -2.58 -19.29
N LYS A 237 -44.64 -3.34 -18.23
CA LYS A 237 -45.99 -3.43 -17.68
C LYS A 237 -46.24 -2.28 -16.69
N ASP A 238 -47.28 -1.50 -17.01
CA ASP A 238 -47.74 -0.32 -16.29
C ASP A 238 -47.86 -0.50 -14.78
N VAL A 239 -47.47 0.56 -14.06
CA VAL A 239 -47.91 1.02 -12.71
C VAL A 239 -48.42 -0.09 -11.80
N LEU A 240 -47.77 -0.39 -10.67
CA LEU A 240 -48.37 -1.27 -9.65
C LEU A 240 -49.54 -0.53 -8.98
N PRO A 241 -50.82 -0.72 -9.36
CA PRO A 241 -51.92 0.12 -8.86
C PRO A 241 -52.41 -0.36 -7.49
N ASN A 242 -51.93 -1.52 -7.02
CA ASN A 242 -52.58 -2.29 -5.95
C ASN A 242 -51.74 -2.42 -4.66
N ARG A 243 -50.54 -1.83 -4.59
CA ARG A 243 -49.75 -1.87 -3.35
C ARG A 243 -50.09 -0.67 -2.49
N THR A 244 -51.06 -0.84 -1.59
CA THR A 244 -51.39 0.18 -0.57
C THR A 244 -50.38 0.07 0.56
N TYR A 245 -49.55 1.10 0.73
CA TYR A 245 -48.64 1.21 1.88
C TYR A 245 -49.32 1.97 3.01
N LYS A 246 -49.06 1.55 4.26
CA LYS A 246 -49.42 2.37 5.41
C LYS A 246 -48.46 3.56 5.53
N ASP A 247 -48.90 4.67 6.12
CA ASP A 247 -48.07 5.86 6.27
C ASP A 247 -46.75 5.56 6.99
N LEU A 248 -46.78 4.73 8.04
CA LEU A 248 -45.57 4.30 8.77
C LEU A 248 -44.60 3.53 7.85
N GLU A 249 -45.12 2.71 6.94
CA GLU A 249 -44.30 1.96 5.99
C GLU A 249 -43.66 2.91 4.98
N LEU A 250 -44.39 3.92 4.49
CA LEU A 250 -43.86 4.94 3.58
C LEU A 250 -42.80 5.81 4.26
N VAL A 251 -43.04 6.26 5.49
CA VAL A 251 -42.07 7.04 6.28
C VAL A 251 -40.74 6.30 6.41
N LYS A 252 -40.78 4.98 6.65
CA LYS A 252 -39.57 4.16 6.76
C LYS A 252 -38.94 3.87 5.41
N LEU A 253 -39.74 3.49 4.42
CA LEU A 253 -39.24 3.08 3.11
C LEU A 253 -38.60 4.25 2.36
N LEU A 254 -39.18 5.44 2.48
CA LEU A 254 -38.71 6.67 1.83
C LEU A 254 -37.73 7.49 2.69
N SER A 255 -37.29 6.94 3.82
CA SER A 255 -36.23 7.52 4.64
C SER A 255 -34.87 7.24 4.00
N ILE A 256 -34.07 8.28 3.79
CA ILE A 256 -32.68 8.16 3.32
C ILE A 256 -31.73 7.72 4.45
N CYS A 257 -32.22 7.78 5.71
CA CYS A 257 -31.55 7.25 6.89
C CYS A 257 -31.92 5.79 7.19
N ASN A 258 -32.67 5.11 6.32
CA ASN A 258 -33.09 3.73 6.52
C ASN A 258 -31.87 2.78 6.48
N GLU A 259 -31.49 2.24 7.64
CA GLU A 259 -30.33 1.37 7.77
C GLU A 259 -30.43 0.07 6.96
N ASP A 260 -31.64 -0.47 6.77
CA ASP A 260 -31.79 -1.72 6.02
C ASP A 260 -31.43 -1.54 4.54
N ASN A 261 -31.72 -0.36 3.98
CA ASN A 261 -31.28 0.01 2.64
C ASN A 261 -29.77 0.31 2.58
N LEU A 262 -29.21 0.93 3.64
CA LEU A 262 -27.79 1.27 3.71
C LEU A 262 -26.85 0.07 3.97
N LYS A 263 -27.35 -1.05 4.51
CA LYS A 263 -26.54 -2.24 4.85
C LYS A 263 -25.92 -2.94 3.65
N ASN A 264 -26.57 -2.89 2.49
CA ASN A 264 -26.15 -3.62 1.29
C ASN A 264 -26.09 -2.69 0.06
N PRO A 265 -25.16 -1.73 0.03
CA PRO A 265 -25.02 -0.84 -1.12
C PRO A 265 -24.55 -1.61 -2.36
N LEU A 266 -25.00 -1.18 -3.53
CA LEU A 266 -24.54 -1.67 -4.82
C LEU A 266 -23.12 -1.12 -5.09
N GLU A 267 -22.19 -2.05 -5.27
CA GLU A 267 -20.82 -1.74 -5.67
C GLU A 267 -20.70 -1.54 -7.18
N ILE A 268 -19.65 -0.83 -7.58
CA ILE A 268 -19.34 -0.55 -8.99
C ILE A 268 -18.85 -1.86 -9.64
N ASP A 269 -19.61 -2.38 -10.60
CA ASP A 269 -19.32 -3.63 -11.31
C ASP A 269 -18.26 -3.40 -12.40
N ASN A 270 -18.43 -2.34 -13.21
CA ASN A 270 -17.52 -2.01 -14.30
C ASN A 270 -16.58 -0.85 -13.95
N THR A 271 -15.56 -1.15 -13.13
CA THR A 271 -14.62 -0.16 -12.58
C THR A 271 -13.81 0.59 -13.65
N VAL A 272 -13.50 -0.05 -14.78
CA VAL A 272 -12.71 0.55 -15.86
C VAL A 272 -13.54 1.59 -16.61
N GLU A 273 -14.77 1.23 -17.01
CA GLU A 273 -15.66 2.14 -17.73
C GLU A 273 -16.12 3.30 -16.85
N PHE A 274 -16.47 3.01 -15.59
CA PHE A 274 -16.79 4.02 -14.59
C PHE A 274 -15.66 5.04 -14.46
N LYS A 275 -14.41 4.59 -14.27
CA LYS A 275 -13.26 5.48 -14.11
C LYS A 275 -13.04 6.33 -15.36
N ARG A 276 -13.12 5.74 -16.55
CA ARG A 276 -12.95 6.45 -17.83
C ARG A 276 -14.01 7.54 -18.02
N GLU A 277 -15.29 7.22 -17.83
CA GLU A 277 -16.37 8.20 -17.98
C GLU A 277 -16.33 9.27 -16.88
N TYR A 278 -16.08 8.88 -15.62
CA TYR A 278 -15.95 9.80 -14.51
C TYR A 278 -14.81 10.82 -14.74
N GLU A 279 -13.64 10.35 -15.16
CA GLU A 279 -12.50 11.21 -15.48
C GLU A 279 -12.79 12.15 -16.67
N SER A 280 -13.61 11.72 -17.63
CA SER A 280 -13.99 12.56 -18.77
C SER A 280 -14.87 13.75 -18.38
N PHE A 281 -15.71 13.59 -17.36
CA PHE A 281 -16.63 14.65 -16.91
C PHE A 281 -16.07 15.50 -15.78
N PHE A 282 -15.38 14.87 -14.82
CA PHE A 282 -14.94 15.52 -13.58
C PHE A 282 -13.42 15.66 -13.48
N GLY A 283 -12.68 15.18 -14.48
CA GLY A 283 -11.22 15.07 -14.40
C GLY A 283 -10.78 13.97 -13.45
N LYS A 284 -9.46 13.79 -13.31
CA LYS A 284 -8.91 12.87 -12.30
C LYS A 284 -9.33 13.35 -10.90
N PRO A 285 -9.88 12.47 -10.04
CA PRO A 285 -10.32 12.88 -8.71
C PRO A 285 -9.15 13.49 -7.94
N LYS A 286 -9.26 14.78 -7.61
CA LYS A 286 -8.35 15.42 -6.65
C LYS A 286 -8.56 14.72 -5.30
N LYS A 287 -7.50 14.18 -4.69
CA LYS A 287 -7.54 13.63 -3.32
C LYS A 287 -8.20 14.68 -2.41
N LYS A 288 -9.27 14.32 -1.68
CA LYS A 288 -9.87 15.21 -0.66
C LYS A 288 -8.84 15.40 0.45
N VAL A 289 -8.14 16.52 0.40
CA VAL A 289 -7.30 17.01 1.49
C VAL A 289 -8.23 17.48 2.61
N VAL A 290 -8.15 16.81 3.76
CA VAL A 290 -8.75 17.31 4.99
C VAL A 290 -7.94 18.53 5.43
N ARG A 291 -8.54 19.72 5.37
CA ARG A 291 -7.93 20.94 5.96
C ARG A 291 -7.70 20.71 7.45
N LYS A 292 -6.45 20.40 7.81
CA LYS A 292 -5.95 20.54 9.17
C LYS A 292 -5.46 21.98 9.31
N GLY A 293 -5.83 22.66 10.40
CA GLY A 293 -5.16 23.92 10.75
C GLY A 293 -3.66 23.66 10.99
N PRO A 294 -2.81 24.70 11.02
CA PRO A 294 -1.37 24.52 11.17
C PRO A 294 -1.06 23.70 12.43
N ILE A 295 -0.44 22.53 12.24
CA ILE A 295 0.05 21.68 13.32
C ILE A 295 1.53 22.03 13.51
N ASN A 296 1.91 22.36 14.74
CA ASN A 296 3.32 22.39 15.12
C ASN A 296 3.85 20.95 15.07
N LYS A 297 4.62 20.62 14.04
CA LYS A 297 5.18 19.29 13.81
C LYS A 297 6.59 19.15 14.38
N THR A 298 7.29 20.25 14.64
CA THR A 298 8.67 20.25 15.12
C THR A 298 8.90 20.98 16.44
N THR A 299 9.90 20.54 17.20
CA THR A 299 10.48 21.26 18.34
C THR A 299 11.69 22.11 17.96
N GLU A 300 12.07 22.09 16.68
CA GLU A 300 13.21 22.83 16.12
C GLU A 300 12.89 24.32 15.96
N ASN A 301 13.94 25.14 15.95
CA ASN A 301 13.78 26.59 15.85
C ASN A 301 13.38 27.00 14.41
N ILE A 302 12.11 27.34 14.22
CA ILE A 302 11.52 27.77 12.94
C ILE A 302 12.30 28.95 12.32
N SER A 303 12.86 29.85 13.13
CA SER A 303 13.67 30.96 12.61
C SER A 303 14.95 30.49 11.92
N ILE A 304 15.59 29.43 12.43
CA ILE A 304 16.78 28.84 11.79
C ILE A 304 16.36 28.18 10.48
N ILE A 305 15.26 27.43 10.49
CA ILE A 305 14.74 26.76 9.30
C ILE A 305 14.50 27.77 8.16
N ARG A 306 13.89 28.93 8.47
CA ARG A 306 13.69 30.02 7.49
C ARG A 306 15.00 30.57 6.94
N GLN A 307 15.99 30.79 7.80
CA GLN A 307 17.32 31.23 7.36
C GLN A 307 17.97 30.18 6.44
N LEU A 308 17.85 28.89 6.76
CA LEU A 308 18.37 27.82 5.92
C LEU A 308 17.71 27.77 4.53
N VAL A 309 16.39 28.00 4.44
CA VAL A 309 15.68 28.08 3.16
C VAL A 309 16.19 29.27 2.33
N SER A 310 16.44 30.41 2.96
CA SER A 310 16.87 31.63 2.26
C SER A 310 18.24 31.55 1.58
N ILE A 311 19.09 30.59 1.98
CA ILE A 311 20.43 30.40 1.44
C ILE A 311 20.50 29.27 0.40
N LEU A 312 19.39 28.59 0.08
CA LEU A 312 19.38 27.54 -0.93
C LEU A 312 19.65 28.11 -2.34
N LYS A 313 20.31 27.32 -3.19
CA LYS A 313 20.61 27.75 -4.57
C LYS A 313 19.33 27.79 -5.43
N PRO A 314 19.23 28.68 -6.42
CA PRO A 314 18.07 28.78 -7.33
C PRO A 314 17.68 27.46 -8.01
N VAL A 315 18.65 26.58 -8.28
CA VAL A 315 18.40 25.23 -8.84
C VAL A 315 17.35 24.43 -8.07
N ARG A 316 17.18 24.71 -6.76
CA ARG A 316 16.17 24.06 -5.91
C ARG A 316 14.74 24.50 -6.21
N VAL A 317 14.52 25.56 -6.99
CA VAL A 317 13.19 26.06 -7.42
C VAL A 317 13.04 26.21 -8.95
N GLU A 318 14.04 25.81 -9.73
CA GLU A 318 14.04 25.92 -11.21
C GLU A 318 13.27 24.79 -11.92
N SER A 319 13.37 23.57 -11.39
CA SER A 319 12.68 22.39 -11.89
C SER A 319 11.47 22.07 -11.01
N PHE A 320 10.40 21.52 -11.61
CA PHE A 320 9.23 21.11 -10.83
C PHE A 320 9.58 20.08 -9.75
N GLU A 321 10.49 19.14 -10.06
CA GLU A 321 10.89 18.10 -9.13
C GLU A 321 11.67 18.67 -7.92
N SER A 322 12.68 19.51 -8.15
CA SER A 322 13.44 20.13 -7.05
C SER A 322 12.55 21.06 -6.22
N TRP A 323 11.69 21.83 -6.88
CA TRP A 323 10.76 22.75 -6.24
C TRP A 323 9.74 22.04 -5.34
N ILE A 324 9.12 20.96 -5.83
CA ILE A 324 8.10 20.23 -5.05
C ILE A 324 8.73 19.47 -3.88
N ARG A 325 9.98 18.97 -4.04
CA ARG A 325 10.74 18.34 -2.95
C ARG A 325 11.05 19.33 -1.83
N LEU A 326 11.43 20.56 -2.16
CA LEU A 326 11.59 21.61 -1.14
C LEU A 326 10.27 21.86 -0.38
N GLY A 327 9.15 21.94 -1.11
CA GLY A 327 7.83 22.09 -0.49
C GLY A 327 7.49 20.93 0.45
N TRP A 328 7.65 19.68 0.02
CA TRP A 328 7.42 18.50 0.86
C TRP A 328 8.30 18.47 2.11
N CYS A 329 9.58 18.83 1.96
CA CYS A 329 10.51 18.92 3.07
C CYS A 329 9.99 19.92 4.12
N LEU A 330 9.61 21.13 3.71
CA LEU A 330 9.12 22.17 4.61
C LEU A 330 7.77 21.79 5.25
N HIS A 331 6.84 21.21 4.48
CA HIS A 331 5.55 20.72 4.97
C HIS A 331 5.72 19.67 6.07
N ASN A 332 6.67 18.76 5.90
CA ASN A 332 6.95 17.71 6.88
C ASN A 332 7.65 18.24 8.14
N ILE A 333 8.42 19.34 8.01
CA ILE A 333 9.06 19.99 9.15
C ILE A 333 8.01 20.73 9.99
N ASP A 334 7.22 21.61 9.37
CA ASP A 334 6.17 22.36 10.06
C ASP A 334 5.20 23.03 9.06
N ASP A 335 3.90 23.05 9.39
CA ASP A 335 2.89 23.69 8.55
C ASP A 335 3.09 25.22 8.45
N SER A 336 3.79 25.84 9.41
CA SER A 336 4.05 27.28 9.43
C SER A 336 5.13 27.73 8.43
N LEU A 337 5.66 26.83 7.60
CA LEU A 337 6.75 27.11 6.65
C LEU A 337 6.28 27.29 5.21
N LEU A 338 4.96 27.30 4.97
CA LEU A 338 4.39 27.54 3.65
C LEU A 338 4.83 28.90 3.07
N ASP A 339 4.84 29.93 3.89
CA ASP A 339 5.29 31.27 3.48
C ASP A 339 6.78 31.30 3.12
N ALA A 340 7.63 30.58 3.88
CA ALA A 340 9.05 30.43 3.53
C ALA A 340 9.23 29.71 2.18
N TRP A 341 8.37 28.74 1.86
CA TRP A 341 8.37 28.11 0.53
C TRP A 341 7.86 29.05 -0.56
N GLU A 342 6.81 29.83 -0.29
CA GLU A 342 6.28 30.86 -1.20
C GLU A 342 7.35 31.90 -1.53
N GLU A 343 8.04 32.44 -0.51
CA GLU A 343 9.15 33.39 -0.66
C GLU A 343 10.31 32.81 -1.51
N ALA A 344 10.72 31.57 -1.23
CA ALA A 344 11.74 30.90 -2.05
C ALA A 344 11.29 30.71 -3.50
N SER A 345 10.00 30.41 -3.70
CA SER A 345 9.41 30.17 -5.03
C SER A 345 9.30 31.44 -5.87
N MET A 346 9.10 32.61 -5.25
CA MET A 346 9.04 33.91 -5.95
C MET A 346 10.33 34.25 -6.72
N ASN A 347 11.46 33.65 -6.36
CA ASN A 347 12.72 33.83 -7.08
C ASN A 347 12.75 33.10 -8.45
N SER A 348 11.75 32.29 -8.76
CA SER A 348 11.63 31.58 -10.04
C SER A 348 10.74 32.35 -11.02
N PRO A 349 11.13 32.50 -12.30
CA PRO A 349 10.28 33.11 -13.31
C PRO A 349 9.02 32.29 -13.64
N LYS A 350 8.94 31.04 -13.17
CA LYS A 350 7.79 30.13 -13.31
C LYS A 350 6.80 30.24 -12.14
N TYR A 351 7.01 31.18 -11.20
CA TYR A 351 6.15 31.34 -10.04
C TYR A 351 4.74 31.78 -10.43
N GLU A 352 3.75 31.13 -9.83
CA GLU A 352 2.34 31.46 -9.97
C GLU A 352 1.71 31.57 -8.57
N GLU A 353 1.01 32.68 -8.32
CA GLU A 353 0.39 32.95 -7.02
C GLU A 353 -0.66 31.87 -6.68
N GLY A 354 -0.64 31.37 -5.45
CA GLY A 354 -1.55 30.35 -4.95
C GLY A 354 -1.19 28.90 -5.32
N VAL A 355 -0.26 28.66 -6.25
CA VAL A 355 0.15 27.30 -6.65
C VAL A 355 0.91 26.59 -5.54
N CYS A 356 1.79 27.28 -4.80
CA CYS A 356 2.43 26.71 -3.59
C CYS A 356 1.39 26.20 -2.61
N ARG A 357 0.35 26.99 -2.30
CA ARG A 357 -0.70 26.59 -1.37
C ARG A 357 -1.53 25.39 -1.88
N GLU A 358 -1.87 25.37 -3.17
CA GLU A 358 -2.56 24.21 -3.77
C GLU A 358 -1.72 22.93 -3.62
N LYS A 359 -0.40 23.02 -3.86
CA LYS A 359 0.50 21.89 -3.72
C LYS A 359 0.72 21.49 -2.27
N TRP A 360 0.90 22.45 -1.37
CA TRP A 360 1.13 22.24 0.06
C TRP A 360 -0.01 21.46 0.71
N ASP A 361 -1.25 21.87 0.42
CA ASP A 361 -2.44 21.17 0.91
C ASP A 361 -2.45 19.70 0.45
N ALA A 362 -1.92 19.39 -0.74
CA ALA A 362 -1.87 18.03 -1.27
C ALA A 362 -0.70 17.17 -0.76
N MET A 363 0.19 17.71 0.07
CA MET A 363 1.36 16.99 0.59
C MET A 363 0.99 16.01 1.70
N GLU A 364 1.81 14.96 1.85
CA GLU A 364 1.65 13.92 2.85
C GLU A 364 2.79 14.05 3.87
N ASP A 365 2.53 13.74 5.14
CA ASP A 365 3.50 13.83 6.26
C ASP A 365 4.54 12.68 6.21
N THR A 366 5.19 12.46 5.07
CA THR A 366 6.14 11.35 4.86
C THR A 366 7.32 11.74 3.97
N GLY A 367 8.47 11.09 4.18
CA GLY A 367 9.67 11.26 3.36
C GLY A 367 10.66 12.30 3.91
N LEU A 368 10.78 13.44 3.22
CA LEU A 368 11.79 14.47 3.48
C LEU A 368 11.61 15.10 4.87
N SER A 369 12.71 15.32 5.60
CA SER A 369 12.69 15.92 6.93
C SER A 369 13.68 17.09 7.06
N ILE A 370 13.74 17.69 8.24
CA ILE A 370 14.73 18.73 8.59
C ILE A 370 16.17 18.32 8.26
N GLY A 371 16.53 17.03 8.37
CA GLY A 371 17.86 16.55 8.02
C GLY A 371 18.21 16.78 6.54
N SER A 372 17.22 16.63 5.65
CA SER A 372 17.37 16.91 4.21
C SER A 372 17.63 18.40 3.96
N LEU A 373 16.89 19.28 4.64
CA LEU A 373 17.09 20.73 4.53
C LEU A 373 18.49 21.16 4.99
N TYR A 374 18.94 20.66 6.16
CA TYR A 374 20.28 20.96 6.67
C TYR A 374 21.37 20.50 5.71
N ARG A 375 21.21 19.32 5.10
CA ARG A 375 22.13 18.81 4.08
C ARG A 375 22.15 19.71 2.85
N TRP A 376 20.99 20.04 2.28
CA TRP A 376 20.91 20.91 1.10
C TRP A 376 21.52 22.29 1.36
N ALA A 377 21.22 22.91 2.50
CA ALA A 377 21.80 24.20 2.88
C ALA A 377 23.34 24.13 2.99
N LYS A 378 23.87 23.05 3.56
CA LYS A 378 25.32 22.80 3.69
C LYS A 378 26.00 22.56 2.34
N GLU A 379 25.36 21.87 1.41
CA GLU A 379 25.86 21.62 0.05
C GLU A 379 25.76 22.84 -0.85
N ASP A 380 24.64 23.56 -0.79
CA ASP A 380 24.35 24.69 -1.66
C ASP A 380 25.19 25.92 -1.27
N SER A 381 25.24 26.25 0.03
CA SER A 381 25.85 27.49 0.55
C SER A 381 26.63 27.25 1.85
N PRO A 382 27.83 26.62 1.76
CA PRO A 382 28.55 26.14 2.95
C PRO A 382 28.96 27.22 3.95
N ASN A 383 29.26 28.44 3.48
CA ASN A 383 29.76 29.53 4.33
C ASN A 383 28.61 30.19 5.11
N GLU A 384 27.52 30.48 4.43
CA GLU A 384 26.29 31.04 4.98
C GLU A 384 25.63 30.05 5.94
N TYR A 385 25.60 28.76 5.59
CA TYR A 385 25.17 27.69 6.49
C TYR A 385 25.98 27.70 7.79
N LYS A 386 27.32 27.75 7.71
CA LYS A 386 28.18 27.85 8.90
C LYS A 386 27.87 29.08 9.74
N ALA A 387 27.56 30.23 9.13
CA ALA A 387 27.21 31.44 9.86
C ALA A 387 25.88 31.31 10.61
N ILE A 388 24.85 30.74 9.98
CA ILE A 388 23.53 30.49 10.59
C ILE A 388 23.68 29.54 11.78
N ILE A 389 24.34 28.39 11.58
CA ILE A 389 24.55 27.42 12.65
C ILE A 389 25.42 28.02 13.76
N ARG A 390 26.47 28.77 13.45
CA ARG A 390 27.29 29.45 14.46
C ARG A 390 26.45 30.38 15.35
N SER A 391 25.48 31.09 14.78
CA SER A 391 24.59 31.95 15.55
C SER A 391 23.70 31.15 16.52
N SER A 392 23.18 29.99 16.10
CA SER A 392 22.36 29.13 16.96
C SER A 392 23.18 28.42 18.04
N LEU A 393 24.45 28.13 17.76
CA LEU A 393 25.38 27.49 18.69
C LEU A 393 25.82 28.39 19.85
N GLN A 394 25.71 29.72 19.74
CA GLN A 394 26.21 30.64 20.77
C GLN A 394 25.69 30.33 22.17
N ASN A 395 24.39 30.02 22.31
CA ASN A 395 23.79 29.67 23.60
C ASN A 395 24.32 28.35 24.15
N PHE A 396 24.52 27.36 23.28
CA PHE A 396 25.08 26.06 23.67
C PHE A 396 26.55 26.21 24.09
N ILE A 397 27.36 26.95 23.34
CA ILE A 397 28.75 27.26 23.68
C ILE A 397 28.83 28.04 25.00
N LEU A 398 27.97 29.03 25.20
CA LEU A 398 27.94 29.78 26.46
C LEU A 398 27.60 28.87 27.64
N SER A 399 26.63 27.97 27.49
CA SER A 399 26.25 27.02 28.53
C SER A 399 27.36 26.01 28.84
N SER A 400 28.18 25.64 27.85
CA SER A 400 29.26 24.67 27.99
C SER A 400 30.53 25.24 28.61
N LEU A 401 30.62 26.56 28.81
CA LEU A 401 31.76 27.19 29.49
C LEU A 401 31.91 26.76 30.96
N ASN A 402 30.92 26.06 31.53
CA ASN A 402 31.06 25.35 32.79
C ASN A 402 32.02 24.13 32.71
N LYS A 403 32.54 23.80 31.52
CA LYS A 403 33.43 22.67 31.19
C LYS A 403 32.82 21.28 31.41
N SER A 404 31.50 21.20 31.52
CA SER A 404 30.77 19.93 31.61
C SER A 404 30.86 19.17 30.28
N HIS A 405 31.25 17.89 30.35
CA HIS A 405 31.26 17.02 29.17
C HIS A 405 29.90 16.91 28.49
N HIS A 406 28.81 16.97 29.27
CA HIS A 406 27.45 16.88 28.74
C HIS A 406 27.05 18.14 27.96
N ASP A 407 27.39 19.33 28.46
CA ASP A 407 27.03 20.58 27.77
C ASP A 407 27.91 20.80 26.53
N ILE A 408 29.18 20.38 26.58
CA ILE A 408 30.02 20.31 25.37
C ILE A 408 29.44 19.30 24.37
N ALA A 409 28.95 18.15 24.82
CA ALA A 409 28.29 17.17 23.94
C ALA A 409 27.00 17.71 23.30
N LYS A 410 26.26 18.64 23.94
CA LYS A 410 25.13 19.33 23.30
C LYS A 410 25.56 20.18 22.12
N VAL A 411 26.73 20.84 22.20
CA VAL A 411 27.31 21.57 21.07
C VAL A 411 27.61 20.60 19.91
N VAL A 412 28.24 19.47 20.21
CA VAL A 412 28.52 18.42 19.21
C VAL A 412 27.23 17.86 18.61
N TYR A 413 26.22 17.60 19.44
CA TYR A 413 24.91 17.12 19.01
C TYR A 413 24.25 18.09 18.05
N GLU A 414 24.14 19.37 18.42
CA GLU A 414 23.50 20.37 17.57
C GLU A 414 24.20 20.52 16.22
N MET A 415 25.53 20.38 16.17
CA MET A 415 26.30 20.44 14.93
C MET A 415 26.08 19.23 14.00
N PHE A 416 25.83 18.04 14.56
CA PHE A 416 25.92 16.78 13.79
C PHE A 416 24.70 15.84 13.95
N LYS A 417 23.63 16.25 14.63
CA LYS A 417 22.41 15.47 14.89
C LYS A 417 21.68 14.96 13.65
N HIS A 418 22.01 15.45 12.44
CA HIS A 418 21.45 14.95 11.18
C HIS A 418 22.41 14.07 10.38
N GLU A 419 23.66 13.93 10.83
CA GLU A 419 24.71 13.17 10.13
C GLU A 419 25.07 11.86 10.85
N PHE A 420 24.94 11.79 12.18
CA PHE A 420 25.31 10.61 12.98
C PHE A 420 24.16 10.03 13.79
N ARG A 421 24.21 8.72 14.08
CA ARG A 421 23.33 8.01 15.01
C ARG A 421 24.13 7.04 15.87
N CYS A 422 23.71 6.86 17.13
CA CYS A 422 24.25 5.83 18.02
C CYS A 422 23.15 4.80 18.32
N VAL A 423 23.47 3.52 18.14
CA VAL A 423 22.47 2.43 18.24
C VAL A 423 22.59 1.65 19.55
N SER A 424 23.80 1.61 20.13
CA SER A 424 24.02 0.87 21.37
C SER A 424 25.07 1.56 22.22
N ASN A 425 24.67 1.98 23.42
CA ASN A 425 25.60 2.47 24.43
C ASN A 425 26.53 1.37 24.96
N LYS A 426 26.10 0.10 24.87
CA LYS A 426 26.87 -1.07 25.32
C LYS A 426 27.93 -1.49 24.31
N ASN A 427 27.57 -1.52 23.02
CA ASN A 427 28.45 -1.98 21.93
C ASN A 427 29.17 -0.83 21.20
N LYS A 428 28.83 0.43 21.50
CA LYS A 428 29.38 1.64 20.87
C LYS A 428 29.30 1.62 19.35
N THR A 429 28.20 1.10 18.81
CA THR A 429 27.94 1.08 17.37
C THR A 429 27.41 2.43 16.92
N TRP A 430 28.08 3.04 15.95
CA TRP A 430 27.74 4.34 15.38
C TRP A 430 27.48 4.21 13.90
N TYR A 431 26.60 5.05 13.37
CA TYR A 431 26.35 5.18 11.94
C TYR A 431 26.54 6.62 11.49
N GLN A 432 27.06 6.80 10.29
CA GLN A 432 27.15 8.09 9.61
C GLN A 432 26.37 8.04 8.29
N PHE A 433 25.48 9.01 8.08
CA PHE A 433 24.84 9.19 6.80
C PHE A 433 25.80 9.84 5.81
N LYS A 434 26.17 9.11 4.75
CA LYS A 434 27.11 9.55 3.72
C LYS A 434 26.88 8.74 2.44
N ASN A 435 27.05 9.37 1.27
CA ASN A 435 26.87 8.73 -0.04
C ASN A 435 25.50 8.05 -0.14
N HIS A 436 24.43 8.81 0.17
CA HIS A 436 23.04 8.36 0.06
C HIS A 436 22.62 7.22 1.01
N ARG A 437 23.47 6.78 1.95
CA ARG A 437 23.17 5.68 2.89
C ARG A 437 23.79 5.88 4.27
N TRP A 438 23.35 5.06 5.23
CA TRP A 438 23.97 4.95 6.55
C TRP A 438 25.10 3.94 6.53
N ASN A 439 26.30 4.38 6.91
CA ASN A 439 27.49 3.54 6.99
C ASN A 439 27.81 3.29 8.46
N GLU A 440 27.99 2.03 8.85
CA GLU A 440 28.50 1.68 10.17
C GLU A 440 29.93 2.21 10.32
N ILE A 441 30.21 2.86 11.43
CA ILE A 441 31.54 3.39 11.74
C ILE A 441 32.01 2.88 13.10
N ASP A 442 33.27 2.45 13.14
CA ASP A 442 33.89 1.97 14.36
C ASP A 442 34.17 3.12 15.33
N ASN A 443 33.74 2.95 16.59
CA ASN A 443 34.12 3.81 17.73
C ASN A 443 34.00 5.33 17.46
N ALA A 444 33.02 5.73 16.64
CA ALA A 444 32.78 7.11 16.25
C ALA A 444 34.01 7.84 15.67
N VAL A 445 34.91 7.14 14.95
CA VAL A 445 36.16 7.71 14.43
C VAL A 445 35.94 9.01 13.64
N GLU A 446 34.96 9.02 12.74
CA GLU A 446 34.63 10.22 11.94
C GLU A 446 34.10 11.38 12.81
N LEU A 447 33.27 11.08 13.81
CA LEU A 447 32.80 12.10 14.75
C LEU A 447 33.95 12.67 15.59
N LYS A 448 34.90 11.84 16.03
CA LYS A 448 36.09 12.30 16.75
C LYS A 448 36.94 13.24 15.91
N LYS A 449 37.11 12.95 14.62
CA LYS A 449 37.83 13.82 13.67
C LYS A 449 37.14 15.18 13.58
N LYS A 450 35.82 15.18 13.37
CA LYS A 450 35.00 16.40 13.34
C LYS A 450 35.05 17.20 14.64
N ILE A 451 35.11 16.53 15.79
CA ILE A 451 35.32 17.21 17.07
C ILE A 451 36.68 17.92 17.12
N SER A 452 37.75 17.27 16.66
CA SER A 452 39.11 17.84 16.67
C SER A 452 39.32 18.97 15.65
N GLU A 453 38.48 19.05 14.61
CA GLU A 453 38.58 20.03 13.53
C GLU A 453 37.48 21.08 13.62
N GLU A 454 36.24 20.68 13.36
CA GLU A 454 35.07 21.57 13.22
C GLU A 454 34.64 22.15 14.59
N VAL A 455 34.48 21.32 15.63
CA VAL A 455 34.02 21.80 16.96
C VAL A 455 35.08 22.69 17.61
N VAL A 456 36.35 22.32 17.50
CA VAL A 456 37.47 23.15 17.96
C VAL A 456 37.42 24.54 17.31
N SER A 457 37.21 24.59 15.99
CA SER A 457 37.10 25.86 15.26
C SER A 457 35.96 26.73 15.80
N GLU A 458 34.81 26.15 16.12
CA GLU A 458 33.67 26.93 16.66
C GLU A 458 33.97 27.55 18.04
N TYR A 459 34.65 26.85 18.95
CA TYR A 459 35.08 27.45 20.22
C TYR A 459 36.13 28.55 20.02
N THR A 460 37.06 28.37 19.06
CA THR A 460 38.05 29.41 18.73
C THR A 460 37.37 30.65 18.14
N ASN A 461 36.43 30.46 17.20
CA ASN A 461 35.68 31.55 16.58
C ASN A 461 34.80 32.29 17.61
N TYR A 462 34.16 31.56 18.53
CA TYR A 462 33.41 32.18 19.62
C TYR A 462 34.31 33.06 20.49
N ALA A 463 35.50 32.58 20.87
CA ALA A 463 36.45 33.38 21.65
C ALA A 463 36.84 34.68 20.92
N SER A 464 37.21 34.60 19.63
CA SER A 464 37.54 35.77 18.81
C SER A 464 36.36 36.73 18.63
N SER A 465 35.12 36.23 18.61
CA SER A 465 33.93 37.08 18.49
C SER A 465 33.68 37.98 19.72
N LEU A 466 34.31 37.68 20.86
CA LEU A 466 34.18 38.49 22.08
C LEU A 466 35.15 39.68 22.08
N ASP A 467 36.20 39.68 21.24
CA ASP A 467 37.24 40.72 21.24
C ASP A 467 36.68 42.15 21.05
N PRO A 468 35.75 42.40 20.10
CA PRO A 468 35.15 43.73 19.96
C PRO A 468 34.38 44.15 21.20
N LYS A 469 33.67 43.22 21.87
CA LYS A 469 32.90 43.50 23.08
C LYS A 469 33.81 43.80 24.27
N ILE A 470 34.94 43.10 24.36
CA ILE A 470 35.98 43.35 25.38
C ILE A 470 36.59 44.74 25.20
N GLN A 471 36.82 45.18 23.96
CA GLN A 471 37.33 46.52 23.65
C GLN A 471 36.30 47.61 23.97
N GLU A 472 35.03 47.41 23.61
CA GLU A 472 33.93 48.34 23.91
C GLU A 472 33.75 48.53 25.42
N LEU A 473 33.91 47.46 26.21
CA LEU A 473 33.74 47.47 27.67
C LEU A 473 34.97 47.96 28.45
N SER A 474 35.96 48.57 27.79
CA SER A 474 37.18 49.08 28.47
C SER A 474 36.89 50.11 29.57
N GLY A 475 35.70 50.71 29.58
CA GLY A 475 35.23 51.62 30.64
C GLY A 475 34.51 50.95 31.83
N ASP A 476 34.23 49.64 31.77
CA ASP A 476 33.58 48.85 32.84
C ASP A 476 34.41 47.57 33.11
N PRO A 477 35.43 47.66 34.00
CA PRO A 477 36.35 46.55 34.27
C PRO A 477 35.65 45.27 34.75
N GLY A 478 34.54 45.40 35.48
CA GLY A 478 33.80 44.27 36.02
C GLY A 478 33.11 43.45 34.93
N GLN A 479 32.47 44.13 33.97
CA GLN A 479 31.90 43.44 32.80
C GLN A 479 32.99 42.94 31.85
N GLN A 480 34.05 43.71 31.65
CA GLN A 480 35.17 43.32 30.78
C GLN A 480 35.82 42.00 31.23
N GLU A 481 36.03 41.82 32.55
CA GLU A 481 36.63 40.59 33.11
C GLU A 481 35.78 39.34 32.82
N ILE A 482 34.44 39.47 32.84
CA ILE A 482 33.52 38.36 32.52
C ILE A 482 33.74 37.86 31.10
N TYR A 483 33.83 38.77 30.12
CA TYR A 483 34.02 38.39 28.71
C TYR A 483 35.42 37.84 28.43
N ILE A 484 36.46 38.39 29.06
CA ILE A 484 37.83 37.84 28.99
C ILE A 484 37.84 36.40 29.52
N LYS A 485 37.23 36.16 30.68
CA LYS A 485 37.16 34.81 31.28
C LYS A 485 36.38 33.83 30.40
N ARG A 486 35.33 34.28 29.72
CA ARG A 486 34.59 33.48 28.73
C ARG A 486 35.47 33.09 27.55
N ALA A 487 36.20 34.05 26.95
CA ALA A 487 37.10 33.80 25.82
C ALA A 487 38.21 32.82 26.20
N GLN A 488 38.87 33.01 27.35
CA GLN A 488 39.90 32.10 27.86
C GLN A 488 39.36 30.69 28.11
N THR A 489 38.13 30.58 28.63
CA THR A 489 37.49 29.29 28.89
C THR A 489 37.16 28.57 27.59
N ALA A 490 36.64 29.27 26.58
CA ALA A 490 36.37 28.71 25.26
C ALA A 490 37.66 28.19 24.59
N LEU A 491 38.75 28.97 24.63
CA LEU A 491 40.06 28.54 24.13
C LEU A 491 40.59 27.32 24.90
N SER A 492 40.43 27.29 26.23
CA SER A 492 40.80 26.13 27.05
C SER A 492 40.04 24.86 26.64
N ILE A 493 38.73 24.96 26.39
CA ILE A 493 37.93 23.83 25.88
C ILE A 493 38.43 23.40 24.49
N SER A 494 38.71 24.36 23.60
CA SER A 494 39.22 24.06 22.25
C SER A 494 40.54 23.24 22.28
N LEU A 495 41.42 23.49 23.25
CA LEU A 495 42.64 22.71 23.45
C LEU A 495 42.33 21.31 24.02
N GLN A 496 41.42 21.23 24.99
CA GLN A 496 41.00 19.95 25.58
C GLN A 496 40.31 19.03 24.56
N LEU A 497 39.56 19.57 23.60
CA LEU A 497 38.94 18.80 22.52
C LEU A 497 39.96 18.12 21.58
N ARG A 498 41.25 18.50 21.63
CA ARG A 498 42.33 17.79 20.92
C ARG A 498 42.93 16.64 21.74
N ASN A 499 42.63 16.57 23.03
CA ASN A 499 43.10 15.53 23.94
C ASN A 499 42.19 14.28 23.85
N GLU A 500 42.78 13.11 23.58
CA GLU A 500 42.03 11.87 23.33
C GLU A 500 41.22 11.39 24.56
N PRO A 501 41.77 11.32 25.78
CA PRO A 501 40.98 11.06 27.00
C PRO A 501 39.75 11.96 27.15
N PHE A 502 39.91 13.28 26.97
CA PHE A 502 38.80 14.22 27.07
C PHE A 502 37.73 13.97 26.00
N LYS A 503 38.13 13.78 24.74
CA LYS A 503 37.22 13.41 23.65
C LYS A 503 36.43 12.14 23.94
N ASN A 504 37.05 11.12 24.53
CA ASN A 504 36.36 9.88 24.85
C ASN A 504 35.22 10.10 25.86
N HIS A 505 35.38 11.02 26.81
CA HIS A 505 34.27 11.40 27.70
C HIS A 505 33.17 12.17 26.97
N ILE A 506 33.51 13.05 26.02
CA ILE A 506 32.53 13.73 25.17
C ILE A 506 31.76 12.73 24.30
N ILE A 507 32.44 11.77 23.66
CA ILE A 507 31.81 10.71 22.85
C ILE A 507 30.88 9.86 23.72
N SER A 508 31.28 9.55 24.95
CA SER A 508 30.42 8.85 25.91
C SER A 508 29.14 9.64 26.20
N ALA A 509 29.22 10.95 26.43
CA ALA A 509 28.05 11.80 26.60
C ALA A 509 27.22 11.92 25.30
N CYS A 510 27.87 12.00 24.14
CA CYS A 510 27.22 12.01 22.82
C CYS A 510 26.44 10.73 22.57
N SER A 511 26.92 9.56 23.02
CA SER A 511 26.21 8.29 22.81
C SER A 511 24.75 8.34 23.32
N VAL A 512 24.51 9.06 24.41
CA VAL A 512 23.17 9.27 24.97
C VAL A 512 22.33 10.23 24.13
N LEU A 513 22.93 11.33 23.65
CA LEU A 513 22.22 12.35 22.86
C LEU A 513 21.88 11.85 21.45
N PHE A 514 22.77 11.08 20.84
CA PHE A 514 22.62 10.50 19.50
C PHE A 514 21.90 9.15 19.51
N HIS A 515 21.47 8.67 20.68
CA HIS A 515 20.83 7.37 20.81
C HIS A 515 19.45 7.36 20.14
N ASP A 516 19.29 6.54 19.12
CA ASP A 516 17.99 6.25 18.52
C ASP A 516 17.67 4.77 18.72
N LYS A 517 16.77 4.50 19.67
CA LYS A 517 16.40 3.15 20.08
C LYS A 517 15.77 2.33 18.95
N ASP A 518 15.12 2.98 17.99
CA ASP A 518 14.35 2.31 16.94
C ASP A 518 15.16 2.25 15.62
N PHE A 519 16.35 2.88 15.57
CA PHE A 519 17.17 2.97 14.36
C PHE A 519 17.50 1.60 13.76
N TYR A 520 17.95 0.65 14.60
CA TYR A 520 18.35 -0.69 14.14
C TYR A 520 17.18 -1.53 13.60
N GLU A 521 15.96 -1.27 14.10
CA GLU A 521 14.75 -1.91 13.60
C GLU A 521 14.33 -1.33 12.25
N LYS A 522 14.52 -0.01 12.06
CA LYS A 522 14.22 0.69 10.80
C LYS A 522 15.26 0.45 9.71
N LEU A 523 16.53 0.21 10.08
CA LEU A 523 17.63 -0.01 9.14
C LEU A 523 17.33 -1.20 8.21
N ASP A 524 17.36 -0.94 6.91
CA ASP A 524 17.08 -1.86 5.79
C ASP A 524 15.72 -2.58 5.91
N SER A 525 14.75 -1.94 6.58
CA SER A 525 13.40 -2.49 6.77
C SER A 525 12.45 -2.18 5.62
N ASN A 526 12.72 -1.13 4.85
CA ASN A 526 11.87 -0.76 3.72
C ASN A 526 12.14 -1.68 2.53
N VAL A 527 11.18 -2.56 2.26
CA VAL A 527 11.25 -3.57 1.21
C VAL A 527 11.20 -2.99 -0.21
N ASP A 528 10.79 -1.74 -0.39
CA ASP A 528 10.62 -1.12 -1.71
C ASP A 528 11.73 -0.12 -2.06
N LEU A 529 12.76 0.01 -1.22
CA LEU A 529 13.93 0.83 -1.52
C LEU A 529 15.15 -0.06 -1.82
N LEU A 530 15.92 0.37 -2.81
CA LEU A 530 17.16 -0.25 -3.24
C LEU A 530 18.27 0.81 -3.32
N GLY A 531 19.30 0.66 -2.50
CA GLY A 531 20.45 1.57 -2.47
C GLY A 531 21.46 1.28 -3.57
N PHE A 532 21.95 2.33 -4.22
CA PHE A 532 23.03 2.36 -5.21
C PHE A 532 24.14 3.29 -4.73
N GLU A 533 25.32 3.26 -5.35
CA GLU A 533 26.41 4.17 -4.99
C GLU A 533 26.07 5.65 -5.26
N ASN A 534 25.24 5.92 -6.27
CA ASN A 534 24.83 7.26 -6.69
C ASN A 534 23.41 7.66 -6.26
N GLY A 535 22.71 6.86 -5.44
CA GLY A 535 21.35 7.18 -5.01
C GLY A 535 20.54 5.99 -4.53
N VAL A 536 19.22 6.12 -4.57
CA VAL A 536 18.25 5.13 -4.14
C VAL A 536 17.15 5.01 -5.19
N TYR A 537 16.81 3.78 -5.56
CA TYR A 537 15.66 3.50 -6.41
C TYR A 537 14.44 3.20 -5.54
N ASP A 538 13.36 3.95 -5.74
CA ASP A 538 12.07 3.80 -5.06
C ASP A 538 11.12 2.97 -5.95
N LEU A 539 10.87 1.72 -5.58
CA LEU A 539 10.05 0.77 -6.34
C LEU A 539 8.54 1.03 -6.21
N GLN A 540 8.12 1.82 -5.20
CA GLN A 540 6.71 2.23 -5.10
C GLN A 540 6.42 3.28 -6.16
N LYS A 541 7.28 4.31 -6.23
CA LYS A 541 7.16 5.43 -7.15
C LYS A 541 7.72 5.16 -8.55
N MET A 542 8.57 4.13 -8.68
CA MET A 542 9.31 3.79 -9.89
C MET A 542 10.24 4.93 -10.34
N GLU A 543 10.97 5.52 -9.38
CA GLU A 543 11.89 6.64 -9.63
C GLU A 543 13.25 6.42 -8.97
N PHE A 544 14.30 6.90 -9.63
CA PHE A 544 15.64 6.98 -9.05
C PHE A 544 15.85 8.38 -8.46
N ARG A 545 16.31 8.47 -7.21
CA ARG A 545 16.47 9.73 -6.49
C ARG A 545 17.68 9.68 -5.56
N GLU A 546 18.11 10.84 -5.09
CA GLU A 546 19.07 10.88 -3.98
C GLU A 546 18.51 10.12 -2.75
N GLY A 547 19.38 9.33 -2.12
CA GLY A 547 19.08 8.74 -0.82
C GLY A 547 19.05 9.76 0.29
N LEU A 548 18.22 9.50 1.29
CA LEU A 548 17.90 10.38 2.41
C LEU A 548 18.23 9.68 3.74
N PRO A 549 18.62 10.43 4.79
CA PRO A 549 18.79 9.86 6.13
C PRO A 549 17.55 9.08 6.62
N GLU A 550 16.37 9.50 6.17
CA GLU A 550 15.08 8.91 6.54
C GLU A 550 14.76 7.61 5.78
N ASP A 551 15.53 7.27 4.74
CA ASP A 551 15.36 6.00 4.03
C ASP A 551 15.82 4.81 4.87
N TYR A 552 16.67 5.05 5.88
CA TYR A 552 17.27 4.02 6.74
C TYR A 552 17.92 2.89 5.93
N ILE A 553 18.56 3.21 4.81
CA ILE A 553 19.29 2.23 3.99
C ILE A 553 20.74 2.20 4.44
N SER A 554 21.28 1.00 4.66
CA SER A 554 22.72 0.77 4.79
C SER A 554 23.29 -0.08 3.65
N TYR A 555 22.45 -0.87 2.97
CA TYR A 555 22.88 -1.73 1.86
C TYR A 555 22.99 -1.01 0.52
N THR A 556 23.96 -1.43 -0.27
CA THR A 556 24.21 -0.97 -1.64
C THR A 556 24.29 -2.14 -2.61
N THR A 557 23.87 -1.90 -3.85
CA THR A 557 24.16 -2.79 -4.98
C THR A 557 25.64 -2.80 -5.34
N GLY A 558 26.41 -1.79 -4.91
CA GLY A 558 27.82 -1.61 -5.25
C GLY A 558 28.06 -1.05 -6.65
N ILE A 559 26.99 -0.68 -7.35
CA ILE A 559 27.02 -0.12 -8.71
C ILE A 559 26.29 1.23 -8.75
N GLU A 560 26.47 1.98 -9.83
CA GLU A 560 25.67 3.16 -10.12
C GLU A 560 24.40 2.77 -10.90
N TYR A 561 23.26 3.37 -10.56
CA TYR A 561 22.06 3.23 -11.37
C TYR A 561 22.11 4.20 -12.57
N ARG A 562 21.86 3.66 -13.76
CA ARG A 562 21.70 4.40 -15.01
C ARG A 562 20.61 3.73 -15.86
N ASP A 563 19.79 4.54 -16.52
CA ASP A 563 18.91 4.03 -17.56
C ASP A 563 19.72 3.76 -18.84
N PHE A 564 19.43 2.66 -19.53
CA PHE A 564 20.09 2.28 -20.77
C PHE A 564 19.06 2.18 -21.89
N ASP A 565 19.43 2.68 -23.07
CA ASP A 565 18.64 2.54 -24.28
C ASP A 565 18.84 1.15 -24.89
N ASN A 566 17.85 0.65 -25.63
CA ASN A 566 17.91 -0.71 -26.16
C ASN A 566 18.95 -0.89 -27.29
N ASP A 567 19.48 0.22 -27.82
CA ASP A 567 20.42 0.24 -28.95
C ASP A 567 21.90 0.17 -28.51
N ASP A 568 22.18 0.20 -27.22
CA ASP A 568 23.55 0.06 -26.70
C ASP A 568 24.12 -1.34 -26.97
N GLU A 569 25.33 -1.43 -27.52
CA GLU A 569 25.98 -2.70 -27.90
C GLU A 569 26.09 -3.68 -26.70
N ILE A 570 26.40 -3.15 -25.52
CA ILE A 570 26.49 -3.91 -24.26
C ILE A 570 25.14 -4.49 -23.82
N VAL A 571 24.01 -3.86 -24.18
CA VAL A 571 22.65 -4.40 -23.94
C VAL A 571 22.41 -5.61 -24.84
N GLY A 572 22.87 -5.54 -26.09
CA GLY A 572 22.87 -6.65 -27.04
C GLY A 572 23.62 -7.87 -26.52
N ASP A 573 24.82 -7.66 -25.96
CA ASP A 573 25.66 -8.69 -25.37
C ASP A 573 25.00 -9.40 -24.17
N VAL A 574 24.46 -8.62 -23.23
CA VAL A 574 23.76 -9.18 -22.06
C VAL A 574 22.54 -10.00 -22.50
N HIS A 575 21.76 -9.52 -23.47
CA HIS A 575 20.65 -10.28 -24.01
C HIS A 575 21.09 -11.53 -24.77
N ALA A 576 22.24 -11.51 -25.45
CA ALA A 576 22.80 -12.68 -26.10
C ALA A 576 23.20 -13.74 -25.06
N PHE A 577 23.90 -13.35 -24.01
CA PHE A 577 24.21 -14.22 -22.87
C PHE A 577 22.95 -14.83 -22.25
N LEU A 578 21.93 -14.02 -21.95
CA LEU A 578 20.66 -14.50 -21.38
C LEU A 578 19.93 -15.48 -22.32
N ARG A 579 20.00 -15.29 -23.65
CA ARG A 579 19.44 -16.23 -24.64
C ARG A 579 20.23 -17.53 -24.71
N GLN A 580 21.55 -17.51 -24.50
CA GLN A 580 22.37 -18.72 -24.49
C GLN A 580 22.13 -19.53 -23.21
N VAL A 581 22.08 -18.88 -22.05
CA VAL A 581 21.86 -19.54 -20.76
C VAL A 581 20.41 -20.05 -20.62
N LEU A 582 19.44 -19.29 -21.15
CA LEU A 582 18.01 -19.62 -21.09
C LEU A 582 17.40 -19.54 -22.51
N PRO A 583 17.59 -20.57 -23.34
CA PRO A 583 17.23 -20.54 -24.76
C PRO A 583 15.73 -20.63 -25.00
N ILE A 584 14.97 -21.19 -24.07
CA ILE A 584 13.52 -21.22 -24.12
C ILE A 584 12.96 -19.85 -23.71
N PRO A 585 12.30 -19.08 -24.60
CA PRO A 585 11.89 -17.71 -24.29
C PRO A 585 10.95 -17.59 -23.08
N ALA A 586 10.05 -18.57 -22.90
CA ALA A 586 9.12 -18.62 -21.77
C ALA A 586 9.86 -18.82 -20.43
N VAL A 587 10.85 -19.71 -20.40
CA VAL A 587 11.69 -19.94 -19.22
C VAL A 587 12.56 -18.73 -18.93
N LYS A 588 13.19 -18.13 -19.95
CA LYS A 588 13.97 -16.89 -19.80
C LYS A 588 13.16 -15.77 -19.18
N LYS A 589 11.95 -15.52 -19.71
CA LYS A 589 11.04 -14.51 -19.17
C LYS A 589 10.69 -14.80 -17.72
N TYR A 590 10.36 -16.05 -17.40
CA TYR A 590 10.06 -16.44 -16.02
C TYR A 590 11.23 -16.22 -15.06
N VAL A 591 12.45 -16.62 -15.44
CA VAL A 591 13.65 -16.42 -14.59
C VAL A 591 13.95 -14.92 -14.41
N LEU A 592 13.82 -14.11 -15.46
CA LEU A 592 13.96 -12.66 -15.36
C LEU A 592 12.88 -12.05 -14.46
N GLN A 593 11.64 -12.53 -14.52
CA GLN A 593 10.58 -12.11 -13.59
C GLN A 593 10.93 -12.48 -12.15
N VAL A 594 11.42 -13.69 -11.89
CA VAL A 594 11.88 -14.13 -10.56
C VAL A 594 13.04 -13.28 -10.05
N MET A 595 14.04 -12.99 -10.89
CA MET A 595 15.16 -12.11 -10.54
C MET A 595 14.70 -10.66 -10.32
N SER A 596 13.77 -10.17 -11.14
CA SER A 596 13.23 -8.80 -11.00
C SER A 596 12.38 -8.66 -9.73
N SER A 597 11.63 -9.69 -9.32
CA SER A 597 10.83 -9.63 -8.10
C SER A 597 11.70 -9.45 -6.86
N MET A 598 12.96 -9.89 -6.91
CA MET A 598 13.96 -9.70 -5.85
C MET A 598 14.44 -8.25 -5.71
N LEU A 599 14.12 -7.34 -6.63
CA LEU A 599 14.35 -5.90 -6.38
C LEU A 599 13.58 -5.45 -5.12
N SER A 600 12.38 -6.00 -4.93
CA SER A 600 11.59 -5.79 -3.72
C SER A 600 11.89 -6.88 -2.68
N GLY A 601 11.90 -6.50 -1.40
CA GLY A 601 11.98 -7.42 -0.28
C GLY A 601 10.69 -8.14 0.08
N LYS A 602 9.67 -8.06 -0.79
CA LYS A 602 8.36 -8.67 -0.54
C LYS A 602 8.43 -10.17 -0.84
N THR A 603 8.04 -10.99 0.14
CA THR A 603 8.02 -12.46 0.04
C THR A 603 6.66 -13.04 -0.36
N GLY A 604 5.81 -12.24 -1.03
CA GLY A 604 4.41 -12.56 -1.29
C GLY A 604 4.16 -13.83 -2.12
N ASP A 605 5.13 -14.26 -2.92
CA ASP A 605 5.00 -15.45 -3.77
C ASP A 605 5.26 -16.77 -3.01
N GLU A 606 5.90 -16.71 -1.83
CA GLU A 606 6.27 -17.86 -0.99
C GLU A 606 6.93 -19.02 -1.77
N LYS A 607 7.83 -18.73 -2.71
CA LYS A 607 8.46 -19.73 -3.59
C LYS A 607 9.83 -20.18 -3.08
N PHE A 608 10.11 -21.45 -3.33
CA PHE A 608 11.42 -22.09 -3.19
C PHE A 608 11.87 -22.53 -4.57
N HIS A 609 12.82 -21.81 -5.15
CA HIS A 609 13.30 -22.08 -6.49
C HIS A 609 14.45 -23.08 -6.46
N ILE A 610 14.35 -24.11 -7.30
CA ILE A 610 15.42 -25.08 -7.52
C ILE A 610 15.87 -24.94 -8.97
N TRP A 611 17.13 -24.59 -9.19
CA TRP A 611 17.73 -24.47 -10.51
C TRP A 611 18.62 -25.68 -10.79
N THR A 612 18.27 -26.46 -11.82
CA THR A 612 18.89 -27.75 -12.15
C THR A 612 19.45 -27.83 -13.56
N GLY A 613 20.15 -28.91 -13.91
CA GLY A 613 20.73 -29.21 -15.23
C GLY A 613 22.14 -29.82 -15.15
N CYS A 614 22.71 -30.24 -16.28
CA CYS A 614 23.83 -31.20 -16.35
C CYS A 614 25.28 -30.65 -16.15
N GLY A 615 25.48 -29.65 -15.30
CA GLY A 615 26.77 -28.94 -15.20
C GLY A 615 27.12 -28.16 -16.48
N GLY A 616 28.01 -27.16 -16.40
CA GLY A 616 28.45 -26.40 -17.59
C GLY A 616 27.31 -25.73 -18.39
N ASN A 617 26.25 -25.28 -17.72
CA ASN A 617 25.01 -24.76 -18.36
C ASN A 617 24.72 -23.28 -18.06
N GLY A 618 25.70 -22.55 -17.53
CA GLY A 618 25.61 -21.11 -17.30
C GLY A 618 24.88 -20.66 -16.03
N LYS A 619 24.31 -21.58 -15.22
CA LYS A 619 23.63 -21.26 -13.93
C LYS A 619 24.50 -20.40 -13.01
N SER A 620 25.70 -20.88 -12.69
CA SER A 620 26.60 -20.19 -11.77
C SER A 620 27.05 -18.84 -12.31
N LYS A 621 27.18 -18.70 -13.64
CA LYS A 621 27.53 -17.43 -14.29
C LYS A 621 26.39 -16.42 -14.28
N LEU A 622 25.14 -16.88 -14.39
CA LEU A 622 23.97 -16.03 -14.21
C LEU A 622 23.82 -15.57 -12.75
N ILE A 623 24.08 -16.45 -11.78
CA ILE A 623 24.11 -16.08 -10.35
C ILE A 623 25.22 -15.06 -10.07
N GLU A 624 26.43 -15.28 -10.61
CA GLU A 624 27.57 -14.36 -10.47
C GLU A 624 27.24 -12.96 -11.03
N LEU A 625 26.60 -12.88 -12.20
CA LEU A 625 26.12 -11.60 -12.75
C LEU A 625 25.09 -10.92 -11.85
N PHE A 626 24.17 -11.71 -11.28
CA PHE A 626 23.16 -11.18 -10.35
C PHE A 626 23.79 -10.67 -9.06
N GLU A 627 24.77 -11.39 -8.50
CA GLU A 627 25.53 -10.96 -7.32
C GLU A 627 26.30 -9.67 -7.58
N TYR A 628 26.93 -9.50 -8.75
CA TYR A 628 27.55 -8.23 -9.13
C TYR A 628 26.55 -7.09 -9.27
N ALA A 629 25.31 -7.36 -9.69
CA ALA A 629 24.28 -6.33 -9.83
C ALA A 629 23.59 -5.98 -8.49
N PHE A 630 23.55 -6.90 -7.52
CA PHE A 630 22.82 -6.73 -6.25
C PHE A 630 23.70 -6.50 -5.03
N GLY A 631 25.02 -6.76 -5.10
CA GLY A 631 25.98 -6.41 -4.04
C GLY A 631 25.56 -6.89 -2.65
N ASP A 632 25.42 -5.95 -1.71
CA ASP A 632 25.03 -6.24 -0.33
C ASP A 632 23.61 -6.79 -0.20
N TYR A 633 22.78 -6.81 -1.24
CA TYR A 633 21.47 -7.44 -1.18
C TYR A 633 21.53 -8.95 -1.43
N CYS A 634 22.69 -9.50 -1.78
CA CYS A 634 22.90 -10.94 -1.92
C CYS A 634 23.45 -11.57 -0.63
N GLY A 635 23.08 -12.83 -0.41
CA GLY A 635 23.55 -13.63 0.70
C GLY A 635 23.55 -15.12 0.36
N ASN A 636 24.11 -15.90 1.27
CA ASN A 636 24.16 -17.35 1.17
C ASN A 636 23.77 -18.00 2.49
N MET A 637 23.27 -19.22 2.39
CA MET A 637 22.92 -20.07 3.52
C MET A 637 23.36 -21.51 3.25
N SER A 638 23.76 -22.21 4.30
CA SER A 638 24.05 -23.62 4.27
C SER A 638 22.77 -24.41 4.00
N VAL A 639 22.88 -25.40 3.11
CA VAL A 639 21.78 -26.33 2.80
C VAL A 639 21.32 -27.13 4.04
N THR A 640 22.22 -27.29 5.01
CA THR A 640 21.95 -27.95 6.31
C THR A 640 20.78 -27.33 7.07
N LEU A 641 20.47 -26.05 6.87
CA LEU A 641 19.30 -25.39 7.48
C LEU A 641 17.97 -26.04 7.06
N ILE A 642 17.95 -26.65 5.88
CA ILE A 642 16.77 -27.36 5.35
C ILE A 642 16.97 -28.86 5.23
N THR A 643 18.17 -29.41 5.38
CA THR A 643 18.42 -30.87 5.30
C THR A 643 18.69 -31.54 6.64
N GLN A 644 19.04 -30.78 7.68
CA GLN A 644 19.28 -31.32 9.03
C GLN A 644 18.18 -30.98 10.03
N LYS A 645 18.12 -31.76 11.12
CA LYS A 645 17.19 -31.49 12.22
C LYS A 645 17.45 -30.11 12.81
N ARG A 646 16.36 -29.40 13.15
CA ARG A 646 16.42 -28.08 13.75
C ARG A 646 17.35 -28.06 14.97
N PRO A 647 18.23 -27.06 15.08
CA PRO A 647 18.97 -26.79 16.30
C PRO A 647 18.02 -26.57 17.49
N ALA A 648 18.54 -26.75 18.72
CA ALA A 648 17.80 -26.37 19.92
C ALA A 648 17.40 -24.88 19.87
N SER A 649 16.26 -24.52 20.46
CA SER A 649 15.68 -23.16 20.38
C SER A 649 16.57 -22.05 20.94
N ASN A 650 17.59 -22.39 21.74
CA ASN A 650 18.56 -21.46 22.31
C ASN A 650 19.88 -21.37 21.54
N ALA A 651 20.05 -22.16 20.47
CA ALA A 651 21.27 -22.19 19.67
C ALA A 651 21.49 -20.85 18.94
N CYS A 652 22.76 -20.51 18.71
CA CYS A 652 23.11 -19.34 17.91
C CYS A 652 22.90 -19.66 16.42
N THR A 653 22.29 -18.73 15.69
CA THR A 653 22.04 -18.81 14.24
C THR A 653 22.60 -17.57 13.53
N PRO A 654 23.93 -17.32 13.63
CA PRO A 654 24.55 -16.12 13.07
C PRO A 654 24.42 -16.03 11.55
N GLU A 655 24.37 -17.18 10.86
CA GLU A 655 24.18 -17.26 9.41
C GLU A 655 22.80 -16.73 8.98
N LEU A 656 21.74 -17.10 9.71
CA LEU A 656 20.39 -16.57 9.46
C LEU A 656 20.33 -15.07 9.73
N LEU A 657 20.99 -14.60 10.79
CA LEU A 657 21.05 -13.18 11.15
C LEU A 657 21.81 -12.34 10.12
N LYS A 658 22.90 -12.85 9.55
CA LYS A 658 23.69 -12.18 8.49
C LYS A 658 22.86 -11.90 7.23
N ASN A 659 21.82 -12.69 7.00
CA ASN A 659 20.95 -12.56 5.84
C ASN A 659 19.76 -11.61 6.07
N LYS A 660 19.60 -10.99 7.26
CA LYS A 660 18.56 -9.98 7.50
C LYS A 660 18.64 -8.88 6.43
N GLY A 661 17.52 -8.56 5.77
CA GLY A 661 17.43 -7.50 4.76
C GLY A 661 17.98 -7.87 3.37
N LYS A 662 18.60 -9.05 3.20
CA LYS A 662 19.01 -9.57 1.88
C LYS A 662 17.78 -9.89 1.03
N ARG A 663 17.92 -9.76 -0.29
CA ARG A 663 16.87 -9.95 -1.31
C ARG A 663 16.99 -11.29 -2.04
N PHE A 664 18.21 -11.79 -2.15
CA PHE A 664 18.53 -13.05 -2.82
C PHE A 664 19.43 -13.88 -1.92
N VAL A 665 19.02 -15.12 -1.67
CA VAL A 665 19.78 -16.06 -0.85
C VAL A 665 19.98 -17.36 -1.63
N THR A 666 21.23 -17.73 -1.84
CA THR A 666 21.59 -19.03 -2.43
C THR A 666 21.75 -20.10 -1.36
N LEU A 667 21.28 -21.30 -1.67
CA LEU A 667 21.63 -22.51 -0.93
C LEU A 667 22.65 -23.32 -1.73
N GLN A 668 23.64 -23.84 -1.02
CA GLN A 668 24.60 -24.81 -1.57
C GLN A 668 23.89 -26.10 -2.00
N GLU A 669 24.53 -26.85 -2.90
CA GLU A 669 24.01 -28.14 -3.36
C GLU A 669 23.99 -29.15 -2.19
N PRO A 670 22.87 -29.85 -1.96
CA PRO A 670 22.81 -30.94 -0.98
C PRO A 670 23.61 -32.16 -1.45
N ASP A 671 24.10 -32.96 -0.50
CA ASP A 671 24.65 -34.29 -0.82
C ASP A 671 23.54 -35.22 -1.35
N GLU A 672 23.89 -36.21 -2.18
CA GLU A 672 22.93 -37.08 -2.89
C GLU A 672 21.88 -37.76 -1.98
N ASP A 673 22.25 -38.06 -0.73
CA ASP A 673 21.40 -38.76 0.24
C ASP A 673 20.60 -37.82 1.17
N GLU A 674 20.73 -36.50 1.04
CA GLU A 674 20.05 -35.55 1.91
C GLU A 674 18.58 -35.32 1.51
N LYS A 675 17.72 -35.15 2.52
CA LYS A 675 16.27 -34.92 2.35
C LYS A 675 15.86 -33.53 2.81
N ILE A 676 14.93 -32.89 2.10
CA ILE A 676 14.40 -31.59 2.52
C ILE A 676 13.44 -31.75 3.71
N HIS A 677 13.78 -31.10 4.82
CA HIS A 677 12.87 -30.83 5.94
C HIS A 677 11.87 -29.72 5.59
N VAL A 678 10.70 -30.17 5.17
CA VAL A 678 9.57 -29.33 4.73
C VAL A 678 9.19 -28.23 5.71
N GLY A 679 9.29 -28.47 7.02
CA GLY A 679 9.00 -27.46 8.05
C GLY A 679 9.98 -26.28 8.01
N ALA A 680 11.28 -26.56 7.89
CA ALA A 680 12.32 -25.53 7.81
C ALA A 680 12.27 -24.78 6.46
N MET A 681 12.06 -25.49 5.36
CA MET A 681 11.89 -24.86 4.04
C MET A 681 10.69 -23.90 4.02
N LYS A 682 9.54 -24.30 4.60
CA LYS A 682 8.34 -23.45 4.70
C LYS A 682 8.56 -22.20 5.56
N GLU A 683 9.42 -22.30 6.58
CA GLU A 683 9.79 -21.17 7.44
C GLU A 683 10.71 -20.18 6.71
N LEU A 684 11.71 -20.68 5.97
CA LEU A 684 12.62 -19.83 5.19
C LEU A 684 11.98 -19.16 3.97
N THR A 685 10.96 -19.80 3.39
CA THR A 685 10.22 -19.31 2.23
C THR A 685 8.91 -18.61 2.59
N GLY A 686 8.55 -18.63 3.88
CA GLY A 686 7.35 -17.98 4.39
C GLY A 686 7.53 -16.48 4.56
N GLY A 687 6.41 -15.77 4.75
CA GLY A 687 6.38 -14.34 5.09
C GLY A 687 6.31 -14.05 6.59
N ASP A 688 6.37 -15.08 7.43
CA ASP A 688 6.27 -14.96 8.89
C ASP A 688 7.58 -14.49 9.50
N LYS A 689 7.52 -13.96 10.73
CA LYS A 689 8.74 -13.59 11.46
C LYS A 689 9.52 -14.84 11.83
N ILE A 690 10.84 -14.78 11.63
CA ILE A 690 11.80 -15.78 12.07
C ILE A 690 12.62 -15.21 13.23
N GLN A 691 13.03 -16.09 14.14
CA GLN A 691 13.89 -15.74 15.25
C GLN A 691 15.34 -16.13 14.92
N ALA A 692 16.27 -15.19 15.08
CA ALA A 692 17.69 -15.46 14.91
C ALA A 692 18.51 -14.92 16.09
N ARG A 693 19.60 -15.59 16.43
CA ARG A 693 20.48 -15.20 17.52
C ARG A 693 21.94 -15.12 17.06
N GLY A 694 22.50 -13.92 17.12
CA GLY A 694 23.93 -13.70 16.88
C GLY A 694 24.79 -14.15 18.07
N LEU A 695 26.07 -14.40 17.81
CA LEU A 695 27.02 -14.74 18.86
C LEU A 695 27.11 -13.60 19.89
N HIS A 696 26.96 -13.92 21.18
CA HIS A 696 26.95 -12.95 22.29
C HIS A 696 25.88 -11.83 22.19
N LYS A 697 24.85 -12.02 21.36
CA LYS A 697 23.72 -11.08 21.23
C LYS A 697 22.42 -11.71 21.73
N ASP A 698 21.48 -10.86 22.12
CA ASP A 698 20.11 -11.27 22.41
C ASP A 698 19.43 -11.73 21.10
N PRO A 699 18.50 -12.71 21.16
CA PRO A 699 17.72 -13.10 19.98
C PRO A 699 16.91 -11.92 19.45
N ILE A 700 16.81 -11.82 18.13
CA ILE A 700 15.94 -10.85 17.46
C ILE A 700 14.93 -11.57 16.57
N GLU A 701 13.81 -10.91 16.31
CA GLU A 701 12.82 -11.37 15.34
C GLU A 701 12.79 -10.41 14.15
N PHE A 702 12.75 -10.97 12.94
CA PHE A 702 12.56 -10.18 11.73
C PHE A 702 11.82 -10.98 10.67
N LYS A 703 11.20 -10.29 9.71
CA LYS A 703 10.59 -10.95 8.55
C LYS A 703 11.65 -11.19 7.48
N PRO A 704 11.75 -12.41 6.90
CA PRO A 704 12.54 -12.65 5.70
C PRO A 704 12.20 -11.64 4.61
N GLN A 705 13.22 -11.09 3.96
CA GLN A 705 13.07 -10.19 2.81
C GLN A 705 13.67 -10.78 1.53
N TRP A 706 14.02 -12.08 1.57
CA TRP A 706 14.75 -12.77 0.52
C TRP A 706 13.86 -13.72 -0.28
N THR A 707 14.26 -13.98 -1.53
CA THR A 707 13.89 -15.18 -2.27
C THR A 707 15.01 -16.20 -2.19
N VAL A 708 14.67 -17.46 -1.90
CA VAL A 708 15.65 -18.55 -1.79
C VAL A 708 15.77 -19.29 -3.12
N VAL A 709 17.00 -19.44 -3.60
CA VAL A 709 17.34 -20.24 -4.78
C VAL A 709 18.35 -21.33 -4.39
N MET A 710 18.00 -22.59 -4.63
CA MET A 710 18.89 -23.72 -4.47
C MET A 710 19.39 -24.17 -5.84
N THR A 711 20.69 -24.30 -6.00
CA THR A 711 21.29 -24.93 -7.19
C THR A 711 21.58 -26.39 -6.90
N SER A 712 21.17 -27.29 -7.80
CA SER A 712 21.41 -28.72 -7.61
C SER A 712 21.39 -29.46 -8.95
N ASN A 713 22.33 -30.37 -9.14
CA ASN A 713 22.37 -31.28 -10.29
C ASN A 713 21.52 -32.52 -10.00
N VAL A 714 21.54 -33.00 -8.75
CA VAL A 714 20.68 -34.09 -8.26
C VAL A 714 19.64 -33.52 -7.29
N LEU A 715 18.35 -33.72 -7.60
CA LEU A 715 17.26 -33.17 -6.81
C LEU A 715 17.08 -33.96 -5.50
N PRO A 716 17.10 -33.33 -4.32
CA PRO A 716 16.98 -34.03 -3.03
C PRO A 716 15.56 -34.59 -2.81
N GLU A 717 15.39 -35.61 -1.97
CA GLU A 717 14.05 -36.17 -1.72
C GLU A 717 13.17 -35.21 -0.89
N VAL A 718 11.89 -35.07 -1.29
CA VAL A 718 10.87 -34.32 -0.52
C VAL A 718 9.78 -35.27 -0.01
N SER A 719 9.85 -35.64 1.26
CA SER A 719 8.95 -36.62 1.88
C SER A 719 7.45 -36.23 1.98
N ALA A 720 7.08 -34.98 1.68
CA ALA A 720 5.70 -34.51 1.81
C ALA A 720 4.96 -34.42 0.48
N ASN A 721 3.72 -34.91 0.44
CA ASN A 721 2.85 -34.86 -0.75
C ASN A 721 1.76 -33.76 -0.69
N ASP A 722 1.78 -32.90 0.34
CA ASP A 722 0.74 -31.89 0.56
C ASP A 722 0.83 -30.70 -0.41
N ARG A 723 -0.33 -30.09 -0.72
CA ARG A 723 -0.43 -28.90 -1.58
C ARG A 723 0.39 -27.72 -1.04
N GLY A 724 0.50 -27.59 0.28
CA GLY A 724 1.23 -26.49 0.92
C GLY A 724 2.74 -26.54 0.66
N THR A 725 3.32 -27.72 0.48
CA THR A 725 4.74 -27.90 0.12
C THR A 725 4.96 -27.63 -1.36
N TRP A 726 4.22 -28.33 -2.22
CA TRP A 726 4.42 -28.28 -3.67
C TRP A 726 3.94 -26.98 -4.34
N ARG A 727 3.14 -26.14 -3.66
CA ARG A 727 2.85 -24.78 -4.15
C ARG A 727 4.04 -23.82 -4.07
N ARG A 728 5.04 -24.15 -3.24
CA ARG A 728 6.26 -23.34 -3.00
C ARG A 728 7.40 -23.76 -3.91
N ILE A 729 7.61 -25.05 -4.10
CA ILE A 729 8.73 -25.60 -4.89
C ILE A 729 8.56 -25.29 -6.38
N ARG A 730 9.57 -24.72 -7.02
CA ARG A 730 9.62 -24.50 -8.48
C ARG A 730 10.93 -25.00 -9.05
N VAL A 731 10.88 -26.03 -9.88
CA VAL A 731 12.04 -26.60 -10.55
C VAL A 731 12.20 -25.96 -11.92
N THR A 732 13.33 -25.29 -12.14
CA THR A 732 13.70 -24.67 -13.42
C THR A 732 14.96 -25.34 -13.93
N GLU A 733 14.88 -25.94 -15.11
CA GLU A 733 16.01 -26.63 -15.72
C GLU A 733 16.74 -25.71 -16.70
N PHE A 734 18.06 -25.64 -16.55
CA PHE A 734 18.96 -24.94 -17.47
C PHE A 734 19.50 -25.97 -18.45
N ILE A 735 18.81 -26.05 -19.60
CA ILE A 735 19.01 -27.08 -20.63
C ILE A 735 20.23 -26.85 -21.52
N SER A 736 20.80 -25.65 -21.50
CA SER A 736 21.96 -25.30 -22.33
C SER A 736 23.21 -26.08 -21.96
N ARG A 737 24.10 -26.27 -22.92
CA ARG A 737 25.43 -26.86 -22.70
C ARG A 737 26.49 -25.96 -23.33
N PHE A 738 27.47 -25.55 -22.55
CA PHE A 738 28.63 -24.81 -23.04
C PHE A 738 29.78 -25.78 -23.27
N VAL A 739 30.21 -25.92 -24.52
CA VAL A 739 31.20 -26.92 -24.96
C VAL A 739 32.34 -26.26 -25.73
N GLU A 740 33.46 -26.98 -25.91
CA GLU A 740 34.52 -26.52 -26.81
C GLU A 740 34.00 -26.42 -28.25
N LYS A 741 34.61 -25.54 -29.04
CA LYS A 741 34.14 -25.29 -30.40
C LYS A 741 34.22 -26.54 -31.28
N GLU A 742 35.20 -27.39 -31.02
CA GLU A 742 35.43 -28.66 -31.70
C GLU A 742 34.41 -29.74 -31.32
N ASP A 743 33.75 -29.60 -30.16
CA ASP A 743 32.76 -30.55 -29.63
C ASP A 743 31.31 -30.16 -29.94
N LEU A 744 31.10 -29.08 -30.72
CA LEU A 744 29.77 -28.65 -31.14
C LEU A 744 29.14 -29.67 -32.09
N ASP A 745 27.95 -30.13 -31.73
CA ASP A 745 27.13 -31.05 -32.50
C ASP A 745 25.81 -30.38 -32.88
N ASP A 746 25.62 -30.12 -34.18
CA ASP A 746 24.42 -29.48 -34.73
C ASP A 746 23.15 -30.32 -34.51
N ASP A 747 23.28 -31.64 -34.28
CA ASP A 747 22.16 -32.53 -33.99
C ASP A 747 21.70 -32.45 -32.52
N ILE A 748 22.52 -31.86 -31.63
CA ILE A 748 22.19 -31.68 -30.22
C ILE A 748 21.74 -30.22 -29.98
N PRO A 749 20.46 -29.98 -29.65
CA PRO A 749 19.97 -28.61 -29.47
C PRO A 749 20.59 -27.93 -28.25
N TYR A 750 20.64 -26.59 -28.29
CA TYR A 750 21.05 -25.72 -27.19
C TYR A 750 22.51 -25.90 -26.71
N GLN A 751 23.39 -26.33 -27.62
CA GLN A 751 24.83 -26.22 -27.42
C GLN A 751 25.33 -24.84 -27.84
N PHE A 752 26.28 -24.31 -27.07
CA PHE A 752 26.93 -23.03 -27.33
C PHE A 752 28.44 -23.14 -27.08
N PRO A 753 29.29 -22.43 -27.85
CA PRO A 753 30.72 -22.43 -27.59
C PRO A 753 31.04 -21.74 -26.25
N ILE A 754 32.06 -22.23 -25.56
CA ILE A 754 32.60 -21.58 -24.35
C ILE A 754 33.16 -20.19 -24.69
N ASP A 755 32.72 -19.17 -23.95
CA ASP A 755 33.31 -17.83 -23.98
C ASP A 755 34.33 -17.69 -22.85
N TYR A 756 35.61 -17.75 -23.20
CA TYR A 756 36.73 -17.66 -22.27
C TYR A 756 36.87 -16.27 -21.61
N ASP A 757 36.34 -15.22 -22.25
CA ASP A 757 36.37 -13.85 -21.73
C ASP A 757 35.13 -13.51 -20.88
N LEU A 758 34.19 -14.45 -20.75
CA LEU A 758 32.91 -14.23 -20.07
C LEU A 758 33.09 -13.65 -18.66
N SER A 759 34.05 -14.14 -17.87
CA SER A 759 34.27 -13.65 -16.50
C SER A 759 34.72 -12.19 -16.45
N THR A 760 35.37 -11.68 -17.50
CA THR A 760 35.70 -10.25 -17.63
C THR A 760 34.48 -9.44 -18.03
N LYS A 761 33.69 -9.95 -18.98
CA LYS A 761 32.46 -9.30 -19.46
C LYS A 761 31.41 -9.18 -18.35
N LEU A 762 31.23 -10.22 -17.52
CA LEU A 762 30.27 -10.22 -16.41
C LEU A 762 30.47 -9.07 -15.42
N LYS A 763 31.70 -8.55 -15.27
CA LYS A 763 32.00 -7.41 -14.40
C LYS A 763 31.61 -6.05 -15.00
N GLN A 764 31.38 -6.00 -16.31
CA GLN A 764 30.98 -4.78 -17.04
C GLN A 764 29.46 -4.70 -17.24
N TRP A 765 28.79 -5.84 -17.20
CA TRP A 765 27.34 -5.98 -17.37
C TRP A 765 26.42 -5.66 -16.17
N PRO A 766 26.86 -5.45 -14.91
CA PRO A 766 25.94 -5.30 -13.78
C PRO A 766 24.94 -4.14 -13.90
N GLU A 767 25.38 -2.96 -14.35
CA GLU A 767 24.51 -1.78 -14.51
C GLU A 767 23.43 -2.02 -15.57
N VAL A 768 23.82 -2.60 -16.69
CA VAL A 768 22.94 -2.96 -17.80
C VAL A 768 21.93 -4.03 -17.36
N PHE A 769 22.41 -5.06 -16.67
CA PHE A 769 21.57 -6.13 -16.17
C PHE A 769 20.55 -5.62 -15.15
N MET A 770 20.97 -4.73 -14.24
CA MET A 770 20.05 -4.06 -13.31
C MET A 770 18.98 -3.25 -14.03
N SER A 771 19.34 -2.48 -15.07
CA SER A 771 18.39 -1.73 -15.89
C SER A 771 17.35 -2.66 -16.56
N ILE A 772 17.77 -3.81 -17.08
CA ILE A 772 16.88 -4.85 -17.61
C ILE A 772 15.91 -5.34 -16.51
N LEU A 773 16.41 -5.66 -15.31
CA LEU A 773 15.58 -6.14 -14.21
C LEU A 773 14.56 -5.09 -13.74
N VAL A 774 14.94 -3.81 -13.68
CA VAL A 774 14.02 -2.72 -13.34
C VAL A 774 12.92 -2.56 -14.39
N LYS A 775 13.23 -2.73 -15.68
CA LYS A 775 12.23 -2.78 -16.76
C LYS A 775 11.29 -3.98 -16.58
N GLU A 776 11.82 -5.18 -16.35
CA GLU A 776 11.02 -6.40 -16.12
C GLU A 776 10.15 -6.31 -14.85
N PHE A 777 10.62 -5.64 -13.81
CA PHE A 777 9.85 -5.42 -12.58
C PHE A 777 8.55 -4.64 -12.81
N LYS A 778 8.54 -3.70 -13.77
CA LYS A 778 7.33 -2.96 -14.17
C LYS A 778 6.26 -3.90 -14.70
N ASP A 779 6.64 -4.97 -15.38
CA ASP A 779 5.71 -5.98 -15.89
C ASP A 779 5.35 -7.01 -14.84
N TYR A 780 6.30 -7.45 -14.01
CA TYR A 780 6.02 -8.26 -12.82
C TYR A 780 4.96 -7.61 -11.91
N LYS A 781 5.04 -6.29 -11.67
CA LYS A 781 4.05 -5.55 -10.85
C LYS A 781 2.62 -5.63 -11.40
N LYS A 782 2.45 -5.88 -12.70
CA LYS A 782 1.13 -6.02 -13.36
C LYS A 782 0.65 -7.46 -13.38
N THR A 783 1.54 -8.42 -13.67
CA THR A 783 1.15 -9.81 -13.96
C THR A 783 1.43 -10.79 -12.83
N GLY A 784 2.29 -10.44 -11.87
CA GLY A 784 2.91 -11.37 -10.95
C GLY A 784 3.84 -12.36 -11.67
N LEU A 785 4.28 -13.41 -10.96
CA LEU A 785 5.04 -14.52 -11.55
C LEU A 785 4.12 -15.40 -12.41
N VAL A 786 4.45 -15.52 -13.70
CA VAL A 786 3.74 -16.41 -14.63
C VAL A 786 4.58 -17.64 -14.89
N GLU A 787 4.17 -18.77 -14.31
CA GLU A 787 4.88 -20.05 -14.44
C GLU A 787 4.70 -20.65 -15.85
N PRO A 788 5.80 -20.90 -16.60
CA PRO A 788 5.74 -21.49 -17.93
C PRO A 788 5.52 -23.01 -17.83
N GLU A 789 5.08 -23.63 -18.93
CA GLU A 789 4.73 -25.06 -18.93
C GLU A 789 5.93 -25.95 -18.63
N GLU A 790 7.12 -25.59 -19.10
CA GLU A 790 8.38 -26.30 -18.84
C GLU A 790 8.67 -26.40 -17.33
N VAL A 791 8.54 -25.30 -16.60
CA VAL A 791 8.73 -25.26 -15.14
C VAL A 791 7.65 -26.07 -14.42
N LYS A 792 6.39 -26.03 -14.89
CA LYS A 792 5.30 -26.84 -14.32
C LYS A 792 5.54 -28.33 -14.54
N ILE A 793 5.99 -28.72 -15.73
CA ILE A 793 6.31 -30.10 -16.09
C ILE A 793 7.45 -30.61 -15.21
N ASN A 794 8.56 -29.87 -15.11
CA ASN A 794 9.71 -30.27 -14.31
C ASN A 794 9.38 -30.35 -12.82
N THR A 795 8.60 -29.40 -12.30
CA THR A 795 8.12 -29.43 -10.91
C THR A 795 7.20 -30.63 -10.65
N LYS A 796 6.34 -30.98 -11.62
CA LYS A 796 5.43 -32.13 -11.52
C LYS A 796 6.19 -33.45 -11.61
N ALA A 797 7.20 -33.55 -12.48
CA ALA A 797 8.08 -34.71 -12.59
C ALA A 797 8.80 -34.96 -11.25
N TYR A 798 9.44 -33.92 -10.70
CA TYR A 798 10.10 -34.00 -9.41
C TYR A 798 9.14 -34.42 -8.27
N LYS A 799 7.90 -33.93 -8.30
CA LYS A 799 6.86 -34.38 -7.36
C LYS A 799 6.53 -35.87 -7.51
N GLN A 800 6.45 -36.36 -8.73
CA GLN A 800 6.13 -37.77 -9.00
C GLN A 800 7.28 -38.69 -8.59
N GLU A 801 8.51 -38.29 -8.83
CA GLU A 801 9.72 -39.01 -8.40
C GLU A 801 9.85 -39.04 -6.87
N SER A 802 9.50 -37.95 -6.20
CA SER A 802 9.50 -37.88 -4.72
C SER A 802 8.32 -38.64 -4.07
N ASP A 803 7.28 -39.02 -4.84
CA ASP A 803 6.09 -39.73 -4.33
C ASP A 803 6.23 -41.24 -4.55
N ILE A 804 6.78 -41.92 -3.55
CA ILE A 804 7.02 -43.38 -3.58
C ILE A 804 5.76 -44.21 -3.89
N PHE A 805 4.57 -43.72 -3.52
CA PHE A 805 3.32 -44.42 -3.86
C PHE A 805 2.96 -44.18 -5.32
N MET A 806 3.19 -42.98 -5.85
CA MET A 806 2.95 -42.68 -7.26
C MET A 806 3.89 -43.45 -8.16
N GLN A 807 5.17 -43.56 -7.77
CA GLN A 807 6.16 -44.37 -8.47
C GLN A 807 5.69 -45.83 -8.57
N PHE A 808 5.36 -46.46 -7.43
CA PHE A 808 4.76 -47.80 -7.42
C PHE A 808 3.52 -47.90 -8.31
N MET A 809 2.59 -46.95 -8.18
CA MET A 809 1.34 -46.96 -8.95
C MET A 809 1.55 -46.79 -10.46
N ASN A 810 2.64 -46.15 -10.89
CA ASN A 810 2.95 -45.96 -12.31
C ASN A 810 3.70 -47.17 -12.88
N GLU A 811 4.60 -47.78 -12.09
CA GLU A 811 5.40 -48.93 -12.52
C GLU A 811 4.64 -50.26 -12.42
N SER A 812 3.76 -50.38 -11.43
CA SER A 812 3.17 -51.67 -11.04
C SER A 812 1.66 -51.77 -11.31
N ILE A 813 0.96 -50.68 -11.64
CA ILE A 813 -0.51 -50.67 -11.79
C ILE A 813 -0.93 -50.00 -13.10
N GLU A 814 -1.79 -50.68 -13.86
CA GLU A 814 -2.45 -50.13 -15.05
C GLU A 814 -3.98 -50.21 -14.97
N LYS A 815 -4.69 -49.39 -15.76
CA LYS A 815 -6.15 -49.37 -15.78
C LYS A 815 -6.69 -50.48 -16.66
N GLU A 816 -7.60 -51.30 -16.11
CA GLU A 816 -8.33 -52.32 -16.85
C GLU A 816 -9.72 -52.52 -16.24
N VAL A 817 -10.75 -52.15 -17.01
CA VAL A 817 -12.14 -52.01 -16.55
C VAL A 817 -12.70 -53.29 -15.91
N SER A 818 -12.32 -54.46 -16.42
CA SER A 818 -12.80 -55.77 -15.96
C SER A 818 -12.01 -56.36 -14.78
N SER A 819 -10.91 -55.72 -14.37
CA SER A 819 -9.99 -56.28 -13.37
C SER A 819 -10.17 -55.68 -11.98
N GLN A 820 -9.62 -56.39 -11.00
CA GLN A 820 -9.62 -55.96 -9.60
C GLN A 820 -8.29 -56.30 -8.91
N ILE A 821 -7.89 -55.42 -7.99
CA ILE A 821 -6.76 -55.65 -7.08
C ILE A 821 -7.29 -55.68 -5.65
N PHE A 822 -7.09 -56.79 -4.94
CA PHE A 822 -7.38 -56.84 -3.50
C PHE A 822 -6.39 -56.00 -2.71
N VAL A 823 -6.88 -55.38 -1.63
CA VAL A 823 -6.08 -54.47 -0.80
C VAL A 823 -4.85 -55.15 -0.20
N ASP A 824 -4.98 -56.42 0.21
CA ASP A 824 -3.89 -57.22 0.77
C ASP A 824 -2.82 -57.55 -0.28
N ASP A 825 -3.23 -58.00 -1.47
CA ASP A 825 -2.31 -58.29 -2.58
C ASP A 825 -1.59 -57.03 -3.06
N GLY A 826 -2.32 -55.91 -3.16
CA GLY A 826 -1.75 -54.60 -3.48
C GLY A 826 -0.70 -54.16 -2.46
N TYR A 827 -0.98 -54.30 -1.17
CA TYR A 827 -0.01 -53.93 -0.15
C TYR A 827 1.17 -54.89 -0.13
N PHE A 828 0.95 -56.19 -0.33
CA PHE A 828 2.02 -57.18 -0.44
C PHE A 828 2.99 -56.82 -1.56
N LEU A 829 2.48 -56.59 -2.76
CA LEU A 829 3.28 -56.22 -3.93
C LEU A 829 3.98 -54.87 -3.75
N PHE A 830 3.32 -53.89 -3.12
CA PHE A 830 3.97 -52.63 -2.76
C PHE A 830 5.18 -52.86 -1.86
N ARG A 831 5.10 -53.72 -0.84
CA ARG A 831 6.25 -54.01 0.03
C ARG A 831 7.39 -54.68 -0.72
N GLU A 832 7.08 -55.62 -1.62
CA GLU A 832 8.10 -56.31 -2.42
C GLU A 832 8.77 -55.34 -3.38
N TRP A 833 7.98 -54.55 -4.12
CA TRP A 833 8.48 -53.48 -4.98
C TRP A 833 9.36 -52.48 -4.19
N TYR A 834 8.91 -52.05 -3.01
CA TYR A 834 9.62 -51.08 -2.17
C TYR A 834 10.99 -51.59 -1.69
N LYS A 835 11.13 -52.89 -1.41
CA LYS A 835 12.43 -53.48 -1.07
C LYS A 835 13.42 -53.45 -2.24
N THR A 836 12.90 -53.52 -3.46
CA THR A 836 13.70 -53.51 -4.69
C THR A 836 13.87 -52.13 -5.31
N SER A 837 13.13 -51.12 -4.85
CA SER A 837 13.13 -49.76 -5.43
C SER A 837 14.29 -48.88 -4.95
N GLY A 838 15.25 -49.44 -4.20
CA GLY A 838 16.43 -48.72 -3.69
C GLY A 838 16.17 -47.83 -2.46
N SER A 839 14.95 -47.77 -1.92
CA SER A 839 14.64 -46.92 -0.76
C SER A 839 15.19 -47.50 0.56
N THR A 840 15.95 -46.71 1.31
CA THR A 840 16.46 -47.06 2.65
C THR A 840 15.49 -46.71 3.79
N ALA A 841 14.37 -46.05 3.49
CA ALA A 841 13.40 -45.61 4.48
C ALA A 841 12.48 -46.75 4.94
N LYS A 842 11.87 -46.62 6.13
CA LYS A 842 10.95 -47.62 6.67
C LYS A 842 9.73 -47.79 5.76
N ILE A 843 9.42 -49.04 5.40
CA ILE A 843 8.26 -49.39 4.57
C ILE A 843 6.97 -48.73 5.12
N PRO A 844 6.25 -47.93 4.31
CA PRO A 844 5.02 -47.27 4.73
C PRO A 844 3.94 -48.23 5.20
N GLN A 845 3.11 -47.81 6.15
CA GLN A 845 2.05 -48.66 6.71
C GLN A 845 0.93 -48.90 5.71
N LYS A 846 0.25 -50.05 5.85
CA LYS A 846 -0.92 -50.43 5.02
C LYS A 846 -2.00 -49.34 4.96
N LYS A 847 -2.21 -48.61 6.05
CA LYS A 847 -3.17 -47.50 6.12
C LYS A 847 -2.82 -46.36 5.15
N ASP A 848 -1.54 -46.00 5.07
CA ASP A 848 -1.05 -44.93 4.20
C ASP A 848 -1.06 -45.37 2.74
N PHE A 849 -0.71 -46.63 2.47
CA PHE A 849 -0.85 -47.24 1.15
C PHE A 849 -2.30 -47.17 0.65
N ILE A 850 -3.27 -47.63 1.45
CA ILE A 850 -4.69 -47.58 1.09
C ILE A 850 -5.15 -46.15 0.83
N LYS A 851 -4.75 -45.19 1.68
CA LYS A 851 -5.10 -43.77 1.53
C LYS A 851 -4.63 -43.22 0.18
N ASN A 852 -3.39 -43.50 -0.23
CA ASN A 852 -2.82 -42.99 -1.47
C ASN A 852 -3.43 -43.67 -2.71
N ILE A 853 -3.64 -44.99 -2.69
CA ILE A 853 -4.33 -45.70 -3.80
C ILE A 853 -5.77 -45.18 -3.96
N ASN A 854 -6.49 -45.00 -2.85
CA ASN A 854 -7.86 -44.46 -2.86
C ASN A 854 -7.92 -43.05 -3.46
N SER A 855 -6.87 -42.24 -3.27
CA SER A 855 -6.80 -40.88 -3.81
C SER A 855 -6.70 -40.86 -5.33
N LYS A 856 -6.10 -41.87 -5.97
CA LYS A 856 -5.89 -41.94 -7.43
C LYS A 856 -6.99 -42.74 -8.14
N TYR A 857 -7.42 -43.86 -7.55
CA TYR A 857 -8.30 -44.84 -8.19
C TYR A 857 -9.69 -44.97 -7.53
N GLY A 858 -9.99 -44.17 -6.51
CA GLY A 858 -11.24 -44.22 -5.77
C GLY A 858 -11.22 -45.22 -4.61
N LYS A 859 -12.20 -45.13 -3.71
CA LYS A 859 -12.25 -45.96 -2.49
C LYS A 859 -12.39 -47.44 -2.83
N ALA A 860 -11.62 -48.29 -2.14
CA ALA A 860 -11.86 -49.73 -2.14
C ALA A 860 -13.31 -50.05 -1.73
N ASN A 861 -13.89 -51.07 -2.38
CA ASN A 861 -15.23 -51.54 -2.08
C ASN A 861 -15.31 -52.18 -0.66
N SER A 862 -16.52 -52.42 -0.16
CA SER A 862 -16.83 -53.16 1.08
C SER A 862 -16.19 -54.55 1.17
N LYS A 863 -15.77 -55.12 0.04
CA LYS A 863 -15.05 -56.40 -0.06
C LYS A 863 -13.51 -56.24 -0.13
N ASN A 864 -12.96 -55.07 0.21
CA ASN A 864 -11.53 -54.76 0.27
C ASN A 864 -10.77 -54.98 -1.06
N TYR A 865 -11.30 -54.47 -2.17
CA TYR A 865 -10.59 -54.43 -3.45
C TYR A 865 -10.91 -53.15 -4.23
N TRP A 866 -10.00 -52.76 -5.13
CA TRP A 866 -10.19 -51.70 -6.12
C TRP A 866 -10.58 -52.30 -7.47
N ARG A 867 -11.58 -51.72 -8.16
CA ARG A 867 -11.99 -52.14 -9.52
C ARG A 867 -11.35 -51.26 -10.57
N GLY A 868 -11.20 -51.81 -11.77
CA GLY A 868 -10.76 -51.04 -12.94
C GLY A 868 -9.24 -50.90 -13.03
N ILE A 869 -8.49 -51.69 -12.25
CA ILE A 869 -7.02 -51.69 -12.22
C ILE A 869 -6.48 -53.13 -12.14
N LYS A 870 -5.30 -53.37 -12.72
CA LYS A 870 -4.54 -54.64 -12.60
C LYS A 870 -3.05 -54.37 -12.39
N PHE A 871 -2.31 -55.39 -11.98
CA PHE A 871 -0.85 -55.32 -11.93
C PHE A 871 -0.24 -55.47 -13.32
N VAL A 872 0.82 -54.71 -13.58
CA VAL A 872 1.62 -54.86 -14.80
C VAL A 872 2.38 -56.19 -14.69
N LYS A 873 2.14 -57.13 -15.63
CA LYS A 873 2.94 -58.36 -15.73
C LYS A 873 4.32 -57.99 -16.26
N LYS A 874 5.39 -58.30 -15.52
CA LYS A 874 6.74 -58.32 -16.11
C LYS A 874 6.76 -59.42 -17.17
N LYS A 875 7.21 -59.10 -18.39
CA LYS A 875 7.61 -60.13 -19.36
C LYS A 875 8.77 -60.88 -18.73
N GLU A 876 8.55 -62.11 -18.29
CA GLU A 876 9.65 -63.04 -18.09
C GLU A 876 10.27 -63.25 -19.47
N ASN A 877 11.58 -63.07 -19.59
CA ASN A 877 12.31 -63.57 -20.75
C ASN A 877 12.14 -65.08 -20.71
N ASP A 878 11.37 -65.62 -21.65
CA ASP A 878 11.38 -67.03 -21.97
C ASP A 878 12.80 -67.38 -22.42
N GLU A 879 13.64 -67.87 -21.50
CA GLU A 879 14.77 -68.72 -21.86
C GLU A 879 14.16 -70.03 -22.39
N GLU A 880 14.24 -70.19 -23.71
CA GLU A 880 13.90 -71.42 -24.42
C GLU A 880 14.74 -72.58 -23.88
N GLU A 881 14.07 -73.57 -23.28
CA GLU A 881 14.57 -74.95 -23.26
C GLU A 881 14.40 -75.52 -24.68
N ASP A 882 15.51 -75.70 -25.39
CA ASP A 882 15.74 -76.74 -26.41
C ASP A 882 17.15 -77.32 -26.25
#